data_AF-A0A1G4HEF8-F1
#
_entry.id   AF-A0A1G4HEF8-F1
#
_cell.length_a   1.000
_cell.length_b   1.000
_cell.length_c   1.000
_cell.angle_alpha   90.00
_cell.angle_beta   90.00
_cell.angle_gamma   90.00
#
_symmetry.space_group_name_H-M   'P 1'
#
loop_
_entity.id
_entity.type
_entity.pdbx_description
1 polymer ?
#
loop_
_entity_poly.entity_id
_entity_poly.type
_entity_poly.pdbx_seq_one_letter_code
_entity_poly.pdbx_strand_id
1 'polypeptide(L)'
;MRQFFGTTILVLFLNLYVLRNNVVSNEIVNLKNPNLRNGWAGKDVTLQDEQSGLDAKDGDEVSTNEDQRELLHKSEEASLQTQAQDNEVVADPDDLKKANEAKANAEKAKSEAETVIQKILDAEKETKEAAQEIKNAINKMKDYALSKKSKVKEKAEEAKSTADEATKGNTKENTKQKAEAAEAALSEANKAKEQMEKAAAIVAEVVKAMKVAKEAQKANEEAQNAKNMIIKIEPKEAGKAESKANKVATTVNDKTTEATQKAEQASTKATEAAQKAIAAITGEEKEIEQGNVDEIKQIADNAVKDAKDAKQLKAEAQINAEIVKLEVAKEEAKKAVEIAKKAKDEAAVAAKTSKSAKLAATRAAKKAEEAETKANLLEDKNETNPTSLAETAETSATAATAAVKAIEAAAPAGNEEEKKKEADAEGKIKALIQNVEKAVTAANQAKKAQIEAEIAVEVTKIEEHSEVAQKEVEKAEKANAKAKQAAPEAQEAKTQTEKAAKAAEMVKAEESAATEVATATKAEKEVAHAKMEADEESTEAVEKAHVIKMQLELATKAEKEVTTEADITKLEKAKKEAQDAAKYAKELLSIVQKASTLAIAKSKNAENSLEKVKKAAEVAKAKLAKAEAKNQAEEAKAIAAKAEQSSKATKASTEEKTKAEVAAKEAAAQATKAADEAKKAETAAANTISATTSAAAKVEANKAVAAAKEAIIAKIKAAHEFLKTKNQDILEPVEMFSGGTENVTDREEQVKEEVEEQGDGNNEQAEEAEEMEESESVLPNGFDGLEDDVDFDVDDGEEEEENVAANHQKGGKYEKGKVADAVDDTNADKQFGDEFDAYNDIKKVTEALVKTMTSLVSEDPSVGDTINEFLSDMNQLFLSW
;
A
#
# COMPACT_ATOMS: atom_id res chain seq x y z
N MET A 1 -0.14 48.69 -7.65
CA MET A 1 -1.24 48.35 -8.58
C MET A 1 -1.85 46.95 -8.43
N ARG A 2 -1.11 45.87 -8.09
CA ARG A 2 -1.69 44.50 -8.02
C ARG A 2 -2.94 44.36 -7.14
N GLN A 3 -3.03 45.10 -6.04
CA GLN A 3 -4.07 44.96 -5.00
C GLN A 3 -5.51 45.33 -5.47
N PHE A 4 -5.67 46.20 -6.47
CA PHE A 4 -7.00 46.60 -6.98
C PHE A 4 -7.60 45.62 -8.02
N PHE A 5 -6.78 44.77 -8.63
CA PHE A 5 -7.27 43.74 -9.56
C PHE A 5 -7.81 42.50 -8.82
N GLY A 6 -7.23 42.13 -7.66
CA GLY A 6 -7.67 40.97 -6.89
C GLY A 6 -9.11 41.11 -6.38
N THR A 7 -9.45 42.25 -5.77
CA THR A 7 -10.80 42.50 -5.23
C THR A 7 -11.87 42.62 -6.31
N THR A 8 -11.55 43.23 -7.46
CA THR A 8 -12.50 43.32 -8.59
C THR A 8 -12.76 41.96 -9.24
N ILE A 9 -11.74 41.09 -9.35
CA ILE A 9 -11.89 39.71 -9.82
C ILE A 9 -12.71 38.87 -8.82
N LEU A 10 -12.43 38.97 -7.51
CA LEU A 10 -13.14 38.23 -6.47
C LEU A 10 -14.66 38.54 -6.48
N VAL A 11 -15.02 39.82 -6.54
CA VAL A 11 -16.43 40.26 -6.61
C VAL A 11 -17.11 39.77 -7.90
N LEU A 12 -16.37 39.70 -9.01
CA LEU A 12 -16.90 39.21 -10.29
C LEU A 12 -17.19 37.70 -10.25
N PHE A 13 -16.34 36.90 -9.60
CA PHE A 13 -16.62 35.48 -9.32
C PHE A 13 -17.77 35.29 -8.34
N LEU A 14 -17.86 36.07 -7.26
CA LEU A 14 -18.98 36.02 -6.31
C LEU A 14 -20.32 36.31 -7.01
N ASN A 15 -20.35 37.30 -7.91
CA ASN A 15 -21.56 37.66 -8.65
C ASN A 15 -21.94 36.59 -9.71
N LEU A 16 -20.95 35.96 -10.37
CA LEU A 16 -21.20 34.77 -11.20
C LEU A 16 -21.76 33.59 -10.39
N TYR A 17 -21.26 33.36 -9.18
CA TYR A 17 -21.73 32.29 -8.29
C TYR A 17 -23.19 32.51 -7.87
N VAL A 18 -23.56 33.73 -7.47
CA VAL A 18 -24.95 34.11 -7.15
C VAL A 18 -25.87 33.96 -8.37
N LEU A 19 -25.42 34.38 -9.56
CA LEU A 19 -26.18 34.20 -10.81
C LEU A 19 -26.35 32.73 -11.21
N ARG A 20 -25.38 31.86 -10.89
CA ARG A 20 -25.44 30.42 -11.20
C ARG A 20 -26.39 29.67 -10.27
N ASN A 21 -26.49 30.08 -9.00
CA ASN A 21 -27.31 29.39 -8.01
C ASN A 21 -28.77 29.88 -7.96
N ASN A 22 -29.08 31.11 -8.39
CA ASN A 22 -30.44 31.67 -8.39
C ASN A 22 -31.40 31.10 -9.48
N VAL A 23 -30.99 30.09 -10.26
CA VAL A 23 -31.80 29.54 -11.36
C VAL A 23 -32.68 28.35 -10.92
N VAL A 24 -32.52 27.83 -9.69
CA VAL A 24 -33.35 26.73 -9.15
C VAL A 24 -34.26 27.21 -8.03
N SER A 25 -35.42 27.77 -8.40
CA SER A 25 -36.52 28.07 -7.46
C SER A 25 -37.89 28.12 -8.16
N ASN A 26 -38.25 27.01 -8.81
CA ASN A 26 -39.65 26.64 -9.11
C ASN A 26 -39.73 25.21 -9.70
N GLU A 27 -39.91 24.18 -8.85
CA GLU A 27 -40.77 23.00 -9.11
C GLU A 27 -40.70 21.98 -7.93
N ILE A 28 -41.37 22.31 -6.80
CA ILE A 28 -41.72 21.31 -5.76
C ILE A 28 -43.20 21.48 -5.36
N VAL A 29 -44.12 21.37 -6.32
CA VAL A 29 -45.55 21.17 -6.03
C VAL A 29 -46.20 20.29 -7.10
N ASN A 30 -46.31 18.98 -6.85
CA ASN A 30 -47.50 18.14 -7.08
C ASN A 30 -47.15 16.64 -7.13
N LEU A 31 -47.32 15.93 -6.01
CA LEU A 31 -47.66 14.50 -6.02
C LEU A 31 -48.93 14.32 -5.18
N LYS A 32 -50.05 14.55 -5.84
CA LYS A 32 -51.39 14.62 -5.25
C LYS A 32 -52.17 13.35 -5.61
N ASN A 33 -52.38 12.48 -4.64
CA ASN A 33 -53.27 11.32 -4.78
C ASN A 33 -54.70 11.77 -5.19
N PRO A 34 -55.39 10.91 -5.93
CA PRO A 34 -56.70 10.48 -5.44
C PRO A 34 -56.82 8.95 -5.33
N ASN A 35 -57.61 8.51 -4.35
CA ASN A 35 -57.98 7.11 -4.12
C ASN A 35 -58.97 6.60 -5.18
N LEU A 36 -59.30 5.30 -5.16
CA LEU A 36 -60.66 4.81 -4.80
C LEU A 36 -60.78 3.27 -4.75
N ARG A 37 -61.28 2.74 -3.61
CA ARG A 37 -62.34 1.71 -3.40
C ARG A 37 -62.41 0.45 -4.32
N ASN A 38 -62.74 -0.76 -3.85
CA ASN A 38 -63.29 -1.31 -2.59
C ASN A 38 -62.61 -2.70 -2.30
N GLY A 39 -62.80 -3.41 -1.18
CA GLY A 39 -63.77 -3.27 -0.07
C GLY A 39 -63.34 -4.02 1.21
N TRP A 40 -64.26 -4.25 2.16
CA TRP A 40 -63.93 -4.42 3.60
C TRP A 40 -64.91 -5.32 4.37
N ALA A 41 -64.40 -6.35 5.07
CA ALA A 41 -64.88 -6.94 6.35
C ALA A 41 -63.98 -8.15 6.74
N GLY A 42 -63.58 -8.43 7.99
CA GLY A 42 -63.55 -7.59 9.20
C GLY A 42 -63.74 -8.37 10.53
N LYS A 43 -62.72 -8.35 11.43
CA LYS A 43 -62.77 -8.67 12.89
C LYS A 43 -63.03 -10.14 13.30
N ASP A 44 -62.64 -10.66 14.49
CA ASP A 44 -61.82 -10.15 15.63
C ASP A 44 -61.20 -11.32 16.47
N VAL A 45 -59.92 -11.17 16.90
CA VAL A 45 -59.21 -11.58 18.17
C VAL A 45 -59.28 -13.03 18.76
N THR A 46 -58.20 -13.41 19.49
CA THR A 46 -57.99 -14.48 20.53
C THR A 46 -57.49 -15.87 20.08
N LEU A 47 -56.66 -16.62 20.86
CA LEU A 47 -55.52 -16.34 21.79
C LEU A 47 -54.84 -17.68 22.16
N GLN A 48 -53.51 -17.69 22.44
CA GLN A 48 -52.68 -18.71 23.16
C GLN A 48 -52.76 -20.22 22.75
N ASP A 49 -51.71 -21.03 22.51
CA ASP A 49 -50.29 -21.18 22.97
C ASP A 49 -50.09 -22.28 24.05
N GLU A 50 -48.84 -22.75 24.21
CA GLU A 50 -48.29 -23.70 25.21
C GLU A 50 -48.42 -25.24 25.01
N GLN A 51 -47.38 -25.78 24.37
CA GLN A 51 -46.55 -26.97 24.68
C GLN A 51 -46.87 -27.95 25.86
N SER A 52 -46.63 -29.24 25.57
CA SER A 52 -45.89 -30.26 26.38
C SER A 52 -46.44 -30.79 27.73
N GLY A 53 -46.30 -32.11 28.00
CA GLY A 53 -46.31 -32.64 29.38
C GLY A 53 -46.59 -34.15 29.55
N LEU A 54 -45.68 -34.86 30.22
CA LEU A 54 -45.59 -36.32 30.43
C LEU A 54 -46.52 -36.95 31.49
N ASP A 55 -46.79 -38.26 31.30
CA ASP A 55 -46.82 -39.37 32.28
C ASP A 55 -47.90 -39.55 33.40
N ALA A 56 -47.97 -40.82 33.83
CA ALA A 56 -48.41 -41.37 35.13
C ALA A 56 -49.92 -41.71 35.42
N LYS A 57 -50.27 -42.96 35.06
CA LYS A 57 -50.71 -44.07 35.95
C LYS A 57 -51.94 -44.01 36.90
N ASP A 58 -52.55 -45.21 37.00
CA ASP A 58 -53.36 -45.80 38.09
C ASP A 58 -54.79 -45.24 38.35
N GLY A 59 -55.76 -46.17 38.51
CA GLY A 59 -57.18 -45.89 38.79
C GLY A 59 -58.10 -47.02 38.28
N ASP A 60 -58.92 -47.62 39.14
CA ASP A 60 -59.70 -48.85 38.89
C ASP A 60 -61.23 -48.63 39.12
N GLU A 61 -62.02 -49.69 38.90
CA GLU A 61 -63.41 -49.94 39.30
C GLU A 61 -64.62 -49.54 38.39
N VAL A 62 -65.17 -50.60 37.74
CA VAL A 62 -66.55 -51.13 37.92
C VAL A 62 -67.78 -50.42 37.27
N SER A 63 -68.25 -51.05 36.17
CA SER A 63 -69.67 -51.26 35.76
C SER A 63 -70.51 -50.04 35.26
N THR A 64 -71.67 -50.17 34.59
CA THR A 64 -72.59 -51.31 34.24
C THR A 64 -73.15 -51.18 32.79
N ASN A 65 -73.81 -52.24 32.29
CA ASN A 65 -74.74 -52.32 31.13
C ASN A 65 -74.06 -52.35 29.73
N GLU A 66 -74.25 -53.40 28.92
CA GLU A 66 -75.45 -53.78 28.11
C GLU A 66 -75.65 -52.86 26.88
N ASP A 67 -75.84 -53.35 25.64
CA ASP A 67 -76.20 -54.71 25.21
C ASP A 67 -75.78 -55.07 23.75
N GLN A 68 -75.82 -56.38 23.44
CA GLN A 68 -75.95 -57.01 22.10
C GLN A 68 -74.98 -56.64 20.96
N ARG A 69 -74.02 -57.55 20.70
CA ARG A 69 -74.11 -58.50 19.55
C ARG A 69 -72.94 -59.49 19.57
N GLU A 70 -73.19 -60.70 20.07
CA GLU A 70 -72.20 -61.79 20.04
C GLU A 70 -72.52 -62.86 18.98
N LEU A 71 -71.56 -63.76 18.80
CA LEU A 71 -71.52 -64.87 17.86
C LEU A 71 -72.71 -65.83 17.99
N LEU A 72 -73.19 -66.38 16.88
CA LEU A 72 -74.04 -67.58 16.88
C LEU A 72 -73.52 -68.64 15.90
N HIS A 73 -72.75 -69.58 16.44
CA HIS A 73 -72.32 -70.80 15.76
C HIS A 73 -72.93 -72.00 16.50
N LYS A 74 -73.98 -72.61 15.94
CA LYS A 74 -74.15 -74.08 15.95
C LYS A 74 -75.39 -74.57 15.18
N SER A 75 -75.13 -75.65 14.43
CA SER A 75 -75.95 -76.85 14.27
C SER A 75 -77.21 -76.97 15.14
N GLU A 76 -78.34 -77.30 14.50
CA GLU A 76 -79.37 -78.14 15.09
C GLU A 76 -79.96 -79.07 14.02
N GLU A 77 -80.01 -80.38 14.30
CA GLU A 77 -80.65 -81.37 13.43
C GLU A 77 -82.13 -81.49 13.83
N ALA A 78 -83.05 -81.29 12.88
CA ALA A 78 -84.47 -81.55 13.10
C ALA A 78 -85.11 -82.19 11.87
N SER A 79 -85.50 -83.45 11.99
CA SER A 79 -86.11 -84.23 10.91
C SER A 79 -87.55 -83.81 10.63
N LEU A 80 -87.88 -83.51 9.37
CA LEU A 80 -89.23 -83.68 8.84
C LEU A 80 -89.21 -84.57 7.60
N GLN A 81 -89.90 -85.70 7.72
CA GLN A 81 -89.98 -86.76 6.73
C GLN A 81 -91.30 -86.65 5.96
N THR A 82 -91.25 -86.25 4.69
CA THR A 82 -92.37 -86.41 3.75
C THR A 82 -91.92 -87.19 2.53
N GLN A 83 -92.39 -88.43 2.43
CA GLN A 83 -91.97 -89.40 1.43
C GLN A 83 -92.94 -89.39 0.24
N ALA A 84 -92.48 -88.86 -0.89
CA ALA A 84 -93.10 -89.01 -2.21
C ALA A 84 -91.98 -89.23 -3.24
N GLN A 85 -92.26 -90.00 -4.29
CA GLN A 85 -91.25 -90.45 -5.25
C GLN A 85 -91.08 -89.46 -6.40
N ASP A 86 -89.84 -89.08 -6.72
CA ASP A 86 -89.22 -89.37 -8.02
C ASP A 86 -87.70 -89.06 -7.97
N ASN A 87 -86.96 -89.49 -9.00
CA ASN A 87 -85.50 -89.33 -9.06
C ASN A 87 -85.09 -87.87 -9.34
N GLU A 88 -84.46 -87.20 -8.37
CA GLU A 88 -83.70 -85.95 -8.59
C GLU A 88 -82.23 -86.16 -8.20
N VAL A 89 -81.31 -85.65 -9.03
CA VAL A 89 -79.88 -86.00 -8.95
C VAL A 89 -79.12 -84.97 -8.13
N VAL A 90 -78.87 -85.30 -6.86
CA VAL A 90 -78.07 -84.48 -5.94
C VAL A 90 -76.69 -84.15 -6.57
N ALA A 91 -76.34 -82.87 -6.51
CA ALA A 91 -75.09 -82.33 -7.05
C ALA A 91 -73.86 -82.86 -6.27
N ASP A 92 -72.69 -82.82 -6.92
CA ASP A 92 -71.44 -83.27 -6.30
C ASP A 92 -70.90 -82.23 -5.30
N PRO A 93 -70.60 -82.59 -4.03
CA PRO A 93 -70.04 -81.65 -3.06
C PRO A 93 -68.68 -81.09 -3.47
N ASP A 94 -67.85 -81.84 -4.22
CA ASP A 94 -66.53 -81.35 -4.63
C ASP A 94 -66.64 -80.29 -5.74
N ASP A 95 -67.56 -80.43 -6.70
CA ASP A 95 -67.82 -79.41 -7.73
C ASP A 95 -68.39 -78.11 -7.10
N LEU A 96 -69.28 -78.24 -6.11
CA LEU A 96 -69.81 -77.10 -5.34
C LEU A 96 -68.73 -76.40 -4.52
N LYS A 97 -67.84 -77.16 -3.88
CA LYS A 97 -66.67 -76.61 -3.16
C LYS A 97 -65.76 -75.84 -4.12
N LYS A 98 -65.41 -76.45 -5.25
CA LYS A 98 -64.58 -75.87 -6.31
C LYS A 98 -65.14 -74.54 -6.84
N ALA A 99 -66.45 -74.47 -7.07
CA ALA A 99 -67.12 -73.22 -7.48
C ALA A 99 -67.01 -72.11 -6.41
N ASN A 100 -67.19 -72.44 -5.13
CA ASN A 100 -67.06 -71.48 -4.03
C ASN A 100 -65.61 -71.01 -3.81
N GLU A 101 -64.63 -71.91 -3.94
CA GLU A 101 -63.20 -71.55 -3.93
C GLU A 101 -62.83 -70.66 -5.12
N ALA A 102 -63.39 -70.89 -6.30
CA ALA A 102 -63.20 -70.02 -7.46
C ALA A 102 -63.74 -68.60 -7.21
N LYS A 103 -64.96 -68.49 -6.65
CA LYS A 103 -65.60 -67.23 -6.26
C LYS A 103 -64.79 -66.43 -5.21
N ALA A 104 -64.30 -67.09 -4.16
CA ALA A 104 -63.49 -66.43 -3.14
C ALA A 104 -62.15 -65.90 -3.68
N ASN A 105 -61.47 -66.70 -4.52
CA ASN A 105 -60.22 -66.29 -5.15
C ASN A 105 -60.41 -65.19 -6.21
N ALA A 106 -61.58 -65.14 -6.87
CA ALA A 106 -61.93 -64.05 -7.80
C ALA A 106 -62.05 -62.69 -7.09
N GLU A 107 -62.63 -62.63 -5.88
CA GLU A 107 -62.68 -61.39 -5.09
C GLU A 107 -61.29 -60.98 -4.59
N LYS A 108 -60.46 -61.95 -4.17
CA LYS A 108 -59.05 -61.71 -3.83
C LYS A 108 -58.27 -61.12 -5.02
N ALA A 109 -58.40 -61.69 -6.22
CA ALA A 109 -57.72 -61.20 -7.42
C ALA A 109 -58.07 -59.75 -7.77
N LYS A 110 -59.33 -59.31 -7.55
CA LYS A 110 -59.72 -57.90 -7.69
C LYS A 110 -58.94 -57.00 -6.72
N SER A 111 -58.86 -57.36 -5.43
CA SER A 111 -58.17 -56.56 -4.40
C SER A 111 -56.64 -56.45 -4.62
N GLU A 112 -56.01 -57.54 -5.07
CA GLU A 112 -54.59 -57.55 -5.42
C GLU A 112 -54.32 -56.68 -6.66
N ALA A 113 -55.20 -56.72 -7.67
CA ALA A 113 -55.10 -55.86 -8.85
C ALA A 113 -55.20 -54.36 -8.52
N GLU A 114 -55.96 -53.96 -7.49
CA GLU A 114 -55.98 -52.56 -7.01
C GLU A 114 -54.63 -52.16 -6.40
N THR A 115 -54.07 -53.05 -5.57
CA THR A 115 -52.76 -52.86 -4.93
C THR A 115 -51.63 -52.73 -5.95
N VAL A 116 -51.70 -53.47 -7.06
CA VAL A 116 -50.71 -53.42 -8.14
C VAL A 116 -50.78 -52.10 -8.92
N ILE A 117 -51.98 -51.57 -9.20
CA ILE A 117 -52.12 -50.23 -9.81
C ILE A 117 -51.60 -49.13 -8.88
N GLN A 118 -51.84 -49.23 -7.57
CA GLN A 118 -51.35 -48.24 -6.61
C GLN A 118 -49.82 -48.10 -6.65
N LYS A 119 -49.08 -49.23 -6.73
CA LYS A 119 -47.62 -49.23 -6.91
C LYS A 119 -47.17 -48.47 -8.17
N ILE A 120 -47.88 -48.62 -9.29
CA ILE A 120 -47.58 -47.91 -10.54
C ILE A 120 -47.87 -46.40 -10.39
N LEU A 121 -49.00 -46.03 -9.78
CA LEU A 121 -49.36 -44.62 -9.51
C LEU A 121 -48.39 -43.93 -8.55
N ASP A 122 -47.80 -44.66 -7.60
CA ASP A 122 -46.80 -44.10 -6.70
C ASP A 122 -45.44 -43.94 -7.38
N ALA A 123 -45.01 -44.92 -8.19
CA ALA A 123 -43.82 -44.82 -9.03
C ALA A 123 -43.91 -43.67 -10.06
N GLU A 124 -45.08 -43.46 -10.67
CA GLU A 124 -45.36 -42.32 -11.56
C GLU A 124 -45.06 -40.97 -10.88
N LYS A 125 -45.49 -40.79 -9.62
CA LYS A 125 -45.28 -39.55 -8.85
C LYS A 125 -43.80 -39.23 -8.63
N GLU A 126 -42.94 -40.24 -8.54
CA GLU A 126 -41.49 -40.09 -8.38
C GLU A 126 -40.80 -39.61 -9.67
N THR A 127 -41.46 -39.73 -10.84
CA THR A 127 -40.86 -39.42 -12.15
C THR A 127 -41.22 -38.05 -12.72
N LYS A 128 -41.80 -37.14 -11.92
CA LYS A 128 -42.17 -35.78 -12.35
C LYS A 128 -41.04 -34.99 -13.01
N GLU A 129 -39.79 -35.23 -12.61
CA GLU A 129 -38.60 -34.55 -13.15
C GLU A 129 -37.88 -35.36 -14.25
N ALA A 130 -38.37 -36.55 -14.61
CA ALA A 130 -37.70 -37.45 -15.54
C ALA A 130 -37.69 -36.95 -17.01
N ALA A 131 -36.85 -37.57 -17.84
CA ALA A 131 -36.91 -37.43 -19.29
C ALA A 131 -38.29 -37.84 -19.85
N GLN A 132 -38.69 -37.24 -20.96
CA GLN A 132 -40.01 -37.44 -21.54
C GLN A 132 -40.27 -38.90 -21.98
N GLU A 133 -39.25 -39.62 -22.43
CA GLU A 133 -39.36 -41.04 -22.78
C GLU A 133 -39.69 -41.93 -21.57
N ILE A 134 -39.06 -41.67 -20.42
CA ILE A 134 -39.29 -42.39 -19.16
C ILE A 134 -40.73 -42.16 -18.68
N LYS A 135 -41.21 -40.91 -18.71
CA LYS A 135 -42.61 -40.55 -18.42
C LYS A 135 -43.59 -41.26 -19.37
N ASN A 136 -43.28 -41.26 -20.68
CA ASN A 136 -44.11 -41.92 -21.68
C ASN A 136 -44.18 -43.44 -21.48
N ALA A 137 -43.08 -44.09 -21.08
CA ALA A 137 -43.02 -45.51 -20.79
C ALA A 137 -43.89 -45.88 -19.57
N ILE A 138 -43.76 -45.14 -18.47
CA ILE A 138 -44.54 -45.37 -17.25
C ILE A 138 -46.03 -45.12 -17.49
N ASN A 139 -46.39 -44.05 -18.21
CA ASN A 139 -47.78 -43.77 -18.56
C ASN A 139 -48.39 -44.88 -19.44
N LYS A 140 -47.67 -45.36 -20.47
CA LYS A 140 -48.16 -46.47 -21.30
C LYS A 140 -48.28 -47.79 -20.52
N MET A 141 -47.37 -48.08 -19.59
CA MET A 141 -47.48 -49.25 -18.70
C MET A 141 -48.63 -49.12 -17.70
N LYS A 142 -48.90 -47.92 -17.19
CA LYS A 142 -50.08 -47.60 -16.38
C LYS A 142 -51.37 -47.83 -17.17
N ASP A 143 -51.47 -47.34 -18.41
CA ASP A 143 -52.62 -47.56 -19.28
C ASP A 143 -52.81 -49.04 -19.62
N TYR A 144 -51.72 -49.77 -19.91
CA TYR A 144 -51.74 -51.22 -20.08
C TYR A 144 -52.28 -51.92 -18.83
N ALA A 145 -51.72 -51.64 -17.65
CA ALA A 145 -52.16 -52.25 -16.40
C ALA A 145 -53.62 -51.89 -16.05
N LEU A 146 -54.09 -50.67 -16.35
CA LEU A 146 -55.50 -50.28 -16.19
C LEU A 146 -56.41 -51.08 -17.14
N SER A 147 -55.99 -51.32 -18.40
CA SER A 147 -56.75 -52.18 -19.32
C SER A 147 -56.86 -53.62 -18.80
N LYS A 148 -55.78 -54.15 -18.21
CA LYS A 148 -55.79 -55.47 -17.56
C LYS A 148 -56.63 -55.47 -16.28
N LYS A 149 -56.63 -54.41 -15.47
CA LYS A 149 -57.51 -54.27 -14.29
C LYS A 149 -58.99 -54.43 -14.67
N SER A 150 -59.41 -53.83 -15.78
CA SER A 150 -60.77 -54.00 -16.31
C SER A 150 -61.07 -55.47 -16.64
N LYS A 151 -60.15 -56.17 -17.32
CA LYS A 151 -60.30 -57.61 -17.63
C LYS A 151 -60.29 -58.50 -16.37
N VAL A 152 -59.45 -58.19 -15.36
CA VAL A 152 -59.50 -58.86 -14.04
C VAL A 152 -60.88 -58.69 -13.42
N LYS A 153 -61.41 -57.45 -13.38
CA LYS A 153 -62.72 -57.17 -12.79
C LYS A 153 -63.85 -57.91 -13.51
N GLU A 154 -63.90 -57.81 -14.84
CA GLU A 154 -64.87 -58.49 -15.71
C GLU A 154 -64.87 -60.00 -15.46
N LYS A 155 -63.71 -60.65 -15.59
CA LYS A 155 -63.57 -62.10 -15.45
C LYS A 155 -63.79 -62.60 -14.03
N ALA A 156 -63.52 -61.77 -13.03
CA ALA A 156 -63.83 -62.06 -11.64
C ALA A 156 -65.29 -61.74 -11.24
N GLU A 157 -66.09 -61.02 -12.06
CA GLU A 157 -67.56 -61.08 -11.96
C GLU A 157 -68.12 -62.31 -12.71
N GLU A 158 -67.56 -62.69 -13.86
CA GLU A 158 -67.98 -63.89 -14.61
C GLU A 158 -67.77 -65.17 -13.77
N ALA A 159 -66.60 -65.31 -13.12
CA ALA A 159 -66.32 -66.41 -12.19
C ALA A 159 -67.29 -66.44 -10.99
N LYS A 160 -67.70 -65.26 -10.50
CA LYS A 160 -68.65 -65.12 -9.38
C LYS A 160 -70.07 -65.51 -9.81
N SER A 161 -70.53 -65.04 -10.98
CA SER A 161 -71.86 -65.37 -11.52
C SER A 161 -71.98 -66.85 -11.86
N THR A 162 -70.97 -67.44 -12.51
CA THR A 162 -70.97 -68.87 -12.86
C THR A 162 -70.92 -69.77 -11.63
N ALA A 163 -70.17 -69.40 -10.59
CA ALA A 163 -70.22 -70.07 -9.29
C ALA A 163 -71.59 -69.93 -8.58
N ASP A 164 -72.19 -68.73 -8.64
CA ASP A 164 -73.54 -68.48 -8.11
C ASP A 164 -74.65 -69.12 -8.95
N GLU A 165 -74.34 -69.65 -10.15
CA GLU A 165 -75.22 -70.52 -10.93
C GLU A 165 -74.98 -72.00 -10.62
N ALA A 166 -73.73 -72.43 -10.39
CA ALA A 166 -73.40 -73.80 -9.98
C ALA A 166 -74.13 -74.21 -8.69
N THR A 167 -74.27 -73.27 -7.74
CA THR A 167 -75.02 -73.45 -6.48
C THR A 167 -76.55 -73.51 -6.63
N LYS A 168 -77.09 -73.31 -7.84
CA LYS A 168 -78.54 -73.31 -8.14
C LYS A 168 -78.97 -74.40 -9.14
N GLY A 169 -78.08 -75.29 -9.55
CA GLY A 169 -78.35 -76.32 -10.55
C GLY A 169 -78.88 -77.64 -9.95
N ASN A 170 -80.10 -78.05 -10.33
CA ASN A 170 -80.72 -79.32 -9.90
C ASN A 170 -80.16 -80.59 -10.57
N THR A 171 -79.07 -80.50 -11.35
CA THR A 171 -78.46 -81.66 -12.03
C THR A 171 -76.94 -81.61 -11.99
N LYS A 172 -76.33 -82.72 -11.56
CA LYS A 172 -74.88 -82.89 -11.38
C LYS A 172 -74.03 -82.49 -12.60
N GLU A 173 -74.48 -82.80 -13.81
CA GLU A 173 -73.76 -82.43 -15.05
C GLU A 173 -73.73 -80.91 -15.30
N ASN A 174 -74.80 -80.19 -14.94
CA ASN A 174 -74.89 -78.73 -15.04
C ASN A 174 -74.03 -78.06 -13.95
N THR A 175 -74.09 -78.55 -12.71
CA THR A 175 -73.23 -78.06 -11.62
C THR A 175 -71.75 -78.14 -11.98
N LYS A 176 -71.31 -79.29 -12.52
CA LYS A 176 -69.93 -79.49 -12.95
C LYS A 176 -69.51 -78.50 -14.06
N GLN A 177 -70.30 -78.39 -15.13
CA GLN A 177 -70.01 -77.47 -16.24
C GLN A 177 -69.90 -76.01 -15.76
N LYS A 178 -70.72 -75.61 -14.78
CA LYS A 178 -70.67 -74.26 -14.18
C LYS A 178 -69.46 -74.07 -13.25
N ALA A 179 -69.05 -75.09 -12.52
CA ALA A 179 -67.81 -75.06 -11.70
C ALA A 179 -66.54 -74.99 -12.58
N GLU A 180 -66.49 -75.73 -13.69
CA GLU A 180 -65.40 -75.66 -14.68
C GLU A 180 -65.37 -74.29 -15.38
N ALA A 181 -66.52 -73.69 -15.70
CA ALA A 181 -66.60 -72.32 -16.23
C ALA A 181 -66.11 -71.26 -15.21
N ALA A 182 -66.45 -71.39 -13.93
CA ALA A 182 -65.99 -70.49 -12.87
C ALA A 182 -64.47 -70.55 -12.67
N GLU A 183 -63.88 -71.75 -12.71
CA GLU A 183 -62.43 -71.95 -12.68
C GLU A 183 -61.73 -71.36 -13.92
N ALA A 184 -62.31 -71.54 -15.11
CA ALA A 184 -61.78 -70.96 -16.35
C ALA A 184 -61.78 -69.42 -16.31
N ALA A 185 -62.87 -68.80 -15.86
CA ALA A 185 -62.97 -67.35 -15.70
C ALA A 185 -61.99 -66.83 -14.63
N LEU A 186 -61.80 -67.54 -13.52
CA LEU A 186 -60.76 -67.23 -12.53
C LEU A 186 -59.34 -67.36 -13.12
N SER A 187 -59.09 -68.36 -13.98
CA SER A 187 -57.80 -68.55 -14.66
C SER A 187 -57.49 -67.36 -15.58
N GLU A 188 -58.48 -66.86 -16.34
CA GLU A 188 -58.33 -65.64 -17.14
C GLU A 188 -58.14 -64.37 -16.29
N ALA A 189 -58.84 -64.26 -15.16
CA ALA A 189 -58.62 -63.16 -14.20
C ALA A 189 -57.21 -63.19 -13.61
N ASN A 190 -56.70 -64.37 -13.22
CA ASN A 190 -55.36 -64.53 -12.67
C ASN A 190 -54.26 -64.24 -13.70
N LYS A 191 -54.42 -64.67 -14.96
CA LYS A 191 -53.51 -64.27 -16.06
C LYS A 191 -53.50 -62.75 -16.23
N ALA A 192 -54.67 -62.11 -16.28
CA ALA A 192 -54.76 -60.66 -16.37
C ALA A 192 -54.10 -59.96 -15.15
N LYS A 193 -54.15 -60.55 -13.95
CA LYS A 193 -53.49 -60.05 -12.74
C LYS A 193 -51.95 -60.18 -12.83
N GLU A 194 -51.44 -61.34 -13.24
CA GLU A 194 -50.00 -61.58 -13.46
C GLU A 194 -49.41 -60.56 -14.45
N GLN A 195 -50.19 -60.20 -15.48
CA GLN A 195 -49.81 -59.20 -16.47
C GLN A 195 -49.74 -57.78 -15.90
N MET A 196 -50.54 -57.46 -14.88
CA MET A 196 -50.39 -56.21 -14.12
C MET A 196 -49.14 -56.26 -13.22
N GLU A 197 -48.86 -57.40 -12.59
CA GLU A 197 -47.68 -57.57 -11.73
C GLU A 197 -46.38 -57.43 -12.52
N LYS A 198 -46.32 -57.97 -13.74
CA LYS A 198 -45.20 -57.77 -14.69
C LYS A 198 -45.06 -56.31 -15.15
N ALA A 199 -46.16 -55.63 -15.45
CA ALA A 199 -46.14 -54.20 -15.78
C ALA A 199 -45.61 -53.35 -14.61
N ALA A 200 -46.01 -53.66 -13.37
CA ALA A 200 -45.52 -52.99 -12.17
C ALA A 200 -44.03 -53.27 -11.89
N ALA A 201 -43.55 -54.50 -12.13
CA ALA A 201 -42.14 -54.85 -12.02
C ALA A 201 -41.27 -54.07 -13.03
N ILE A 202 -41.72 -53.97 -14.29
CA ILE A 202 -41.04 -53.17 -15.32
C ILE A 202 -41.01 -51.68 -14.94
N VAL A 203 -42.12 -51.12 -14.44
CA VAL A 203 -42.15 -49.73 -13.97
C VAL A 203 -41.16 -49.51 -12.81
N ALA A 204 -41.06 -50.44 -11.86
CA ALA A 204 -40.12 -50.33 -10.75
C ALA A 204 -38.64 -50.32 -11.20
N GLU A 205 -38.27 -51.19 -12.14
CA GLU A 205 -36.91 -51.25 -12.71
C GLU A 205 -36.57 -50.01 -13.55
N VAL A 206 -37.52 -49.48 -14.33
CA VAL A 206 -37.35 -48.21 -15.07
C VAL A 206 -37.16 -47.02 -14.12
N VAL A 207 -37.93 -46.94 -13.02
CA VAL A 207 -37.77 -45.87 -12.01
C VAL A 207 -36.47 -46.01 -11.23
N LYS A 208 -36.02 -47.24 -10.94
CA LYS A 208 -34.71 -47.53 -10.35
C LYS A 208 -33.57 -47.04 -11.25
N ALA A 209 -33.60 -47.36 -12.54
CA ALA A 209 -32.62 -46.89 -13.53
C ALA A 209 -32.60 -45.35 -13.64
N MET A 210 -33.77 -44.71 -13.68
CA MET A 210 -33.90 -43.25 -13.69
C MET A 210 -33.28 -42.59 -12.45
N LYS A 211 -33.54 -43.13 -11.25
CA LYS A 211 -33.01 -42.58 -9.99
C LYS A 211 -31.48 -42.58 -9.97
N VAL A 212 -30.86 -43.72 -10.31
CA VAL A 212 -29.39 -43.84 -10.31
C VAL A 212 -28.73 -43.04 -11.44
N ALA A 213 -29.37 -42.90 -12.60
CA ALA A 213 -28.89 -42.01 -13.67
C ALA A 213 -28.85 -40.54 -13.21
N LYS A 214 -29.86 -40.07 -12.46
CA LYS A 214 -29.87 -38.71 -11.88
C LYS A 214 -28.76 -38.52 -10.84
N GLU A 215 -28.49 -39.54 -10.00
CA GLU A 215 -27.35 -39.52 -9.07
C GLU A 215 -26.00 -39.50 -9.81
N ALA A 216 -25.87 -40.24 -10.91
CA ALA A 216 -24.66 -40.24 -11.75
C ALA A 216 -24.41 -38.88 -12.41
N GLN A 217 -25.47 -38.21 -12.91
CA GLN A 217 -25.36 -36.86 -13.45
C GLN A 217 -24.87 -35.86 -12.38
N LYS A 218 -25.39 -35.92 -11.15
CA LYS A 218 -24.90 -35.08 -10.04
C LYS A 218 -23.44 -35.37 -9.70
N ALA A 219 -23.00 -36.63 -9.77
CA ALA A 219 -21.59 -36.99 -9.59
C ALA A 219 -20.71 -36.39 -10.71
N ASN A 220 -21.16 -36.38 -11.96
CA ASN A 220 -20.46 -35.70 -13.06
C ASN A 220 -20.33 -34.19 -12.80
N GLU A 221 -21.42 -33.51 -12.40
CA GLU A 221 -21.39 -32.07 -12.05
C GLU A 221 -20.38 -31.78 -10.92
N GLU A 222 -20.33 -32.62 -9.88
CA GLU A 222 -19.35 -32.51 -8.80
C GLU A 222 -17.89 -32.81 -9.22
N ALA A 223 -17.67 -33.67 -10.21
CA ALA A 223 -16.35 -33.94 -10.80
C ALA A 223 -15.87 -32.78 -11.72
N GLN A 224 -16.76 -32.24 -12.55
CA GLN A 224 -16.49 -31.06 -13.38
C GLN A 224 -16.16 -29.84 -12.52
N ASN A 225 -16.80 -29.69 -11.36
CA ASN A 225 -16.45 -28.67 -10.38
C ASN A 225 -15.02 -28.85 -9.83
N ALA A 226 -14.59 -30.07 -9.49
CA ALA A 226 -13.20 -30.33 -9.06
C ALA A 226 -12.17 -29.95 -10.15
N LYS A 227 -12.43 -30.32 -11.40
CA LYS A 227 -11.64 -29.88 -12.57
C LYS A 227 -11.60 -28.35 -12.72
N ASN A 228 -12.74 -27.68 -12.57
CA ASN A 228 -12.84 -26.22 -12.65
C ASN A 228 -12.08 -25.49 -11.53
N MET A 229 -11.90 -26.10 -10.35
CA MET A 229 -11.02 -25.55 -9.31
C MET A 229 -9.55 -25.54 -9.76
N ILE A 230 -9.08 -26.60 -10.41
CA ILE A 230 -7.69 -26.69 -10.92
C ILE A 230 -7.42 -25.65 -12.00
N ILE A 231 -8.38 -25.39 -12.88
CA ILE A 231 -8.24 -24.33 -13.91
C ILE A 231 -8.02 -22.96 -13.26
N LYS A 232 -8.66 -22.66 -12.13
CA LYS A 232 -8.46 -21.42 -11.36
C LYS A 232 -7.13 -21.35 -10.59
N ILE A 233 -6.47 -22.49 -10.37
CA ILE A 233 -5.16 -22.61 -9.70
C ILE A 233 -4.02 -22.42 -10.72
N GLU A 234 -4.33 -22.50 -12.02
CA GLU A 234 -3.55 -22.04 -13.18
C GLU A 234 -2.01 -22.14 -13.04
N PRO A 235 -1.37 -23.25 -13.48
CA PRO A 235 0.09 -23.40 -13.49
C PRO A 235 0.73 -22.49 -14.55
N LYS A 236 0.75 -21.19 -14.26
CA LYS A 236 1.10 -20.08 -15.16
C LYS A 236 2.62 -19.87 -15.33
N GLU A 237 3.35 -20.99 -15.43
CA GLU A 237 4.77 -21.07 -15.78
C GLU A 237 4.92 -22.14 -16.88
N ALA A 238 4.62 -21.73 -18.11
CA ALA A 238 4.58 -22.61 -19.28
C ALA A 238 5.99 -22.94 -19.80
N GLY A 239 6.83 -23.62 -19.00
CA GLY A 239 8.17 -23.97 -19.47
C GLY A 239 9.22 -24.51 -18.50
N LYS A 240 8.90 -25.35 -17.49
CA LYS A 240 9.90 -26.29 -16.92
C LYS A 240 9.29 -27.43 -16.08
N ALA A 241 9.73 -28.64 -16.40
CA ALA A 241 9.58 -29.88 -15.64
C ALA A 241 8.15 -30.41 -15.38
N GLU A 242 8.10 -31.72 -15.17
CA GLU A 242 6.88 -32.51 -15.02
C GLU A 242 6.47 -32.55 -13.53
N SER A 243 6.05 -31.40 -12.99
CA SER A 243 5.76 -31.25 -11.55
C SER A 243 4.72 -32.25 -11.05
N LYS A 244 4.80 -32.64 -9.77
CA LYS A 244 3.82 -33.52 -9.12
C LYS A 244 2.39 -32.99 -9.29
N ALA A 245 2.19 -31.69 -9.07
CA ALA A 245 0.91 -31.01 -9.30
C ALA A 245 0.40 -31.19 -10.74
N ASN A 246 1.25 -31.01 -11.76
CA ASN A 246 0.84 -31.19 -13.16
C ASN A 246 0.42 -32.64 -13.47
N LYS A 247 1.13 -33.64 -12.93
CA LYS A 247 0.78 -35.06 -13.11
C LYS A 247 -0.58 -35.42 -12.50
N VAL A 248 -0.85 -34.92 -11.30
CA VAL A 248 -2.14 -35.15 -10.63
C VAL A 248 -3.27 -34.35 -11.31
N ALA A 249 -2.97 -33.15 -11.84
CA ALA A 249 -3.92 -32.35 -12.62
C ALA A 249 -4.35 -33.02 -13.95
N THR A 250 -3.45 -33.76 -14.61
CA THR A 250 -3.85 -34.62 -15.74
C THR A 250 -4.78 -35.74 -15.28
N THR A 251 -4.45 -36.43 -14.18
CA THR A 251 -5.31 -37.49 -13.62
C THR A 251 -6.72 -36.99 -13.26
N VAL A 252 -6.89 -35.75 -12.77
CA VAL A 252 -8.22 -35.18 -12.54
C VAL A 252 -9.00 -34.94 -13.83
N ASN A 253 -8.33 -34.50 -14.90
CA ASN A 253 -8.97 -34.36 -16.21
C ASN A 253 -9.44 -35.70 -16.76
N ASP A 254 -8.60 -36.74 -16.66
CA ASP A 254 -8.92 -38.09 -17.11
C ASP A 254 -10.12 -38.64 -16.30
N LYS A 255 -10.05 -38.57 -14.96
CA LYS A 255 -11.10 -39.06 -14.06
C LYS A 255 -12.43 -38.33 -14.18
N THR A 256 -12.40 -37.03 -14.42
CA THR A 256 -13.61 -36.25 -14.72
C THR A 256 -14.22 -36.65 -16.07
N THR A 257 -13.38 -37.03 -17.05
CA THR A 257 -13.84 -37.51 -18.36
C THR A 257 -14.43 -38.92 -18.28
N GLU A 258 -13.79 -39.83 -17.54
CA GLU A 258 -14.34 -41.16 -17.21
C GLU A 258 -15.70 -41.03 -16.48
N ALA A 259 -15.80 -40.13 -15.49
CA ALA A 259 -17.05 -39.87 -14.76
C ALA A 259 -18.17 -39.33 -15.66
N THR A 260 -17.83 -38.46 -16.62
CA THR A 260 -18.77 -37.93 -17.63
C THR A 260 -19.34 -39.06 -18.47
N GLN A 261 -18.48 -39.89 -19.06
CA GLN A 261 -18.90 -41.03 -19.90
C GLN A 261 -19.76 -42.02 -19.11
N LYS A 262 -19.47 -42.25 -17.83
CA LYS A 262 -20.25 -43.16 -16.98
C LYS A 262 -21.62 -42.61 -16.62
N ALA A 263 -21.74 -41.30 -16.36
CA ALA A 263 -23.04 -40.66 -16.18
C ALA A 263 -23.90 -40.72 -17.46
N GLU A 264 -23.29 -40.51 -18.62
CA GLU A 264 -23.96 -40.62 -19.93
C GLU A 264 -24.42 -42.06 -20.22
N GLN A 265 -23.60 -43.08 -19.91
CA GLN A 265 -23.96 -44.50 -20.06
C GLN A 265 -25.11 -44.90 -19.13
N ALA A 266 -25.10 -44.45 -17.86
CA ALA A 266 -26.20 -44.68 -16.92
C ALA A 266 -27.52 -44.05 -17.42
N SER A 267 -27.45 -42.83 -17.96
CA SER A 267 -28.61 -42.13 -18.54
C SER A 267 -29.15 -42.84 -19.78
N THR A 268 -28.25 -43.27 -20.69
CA THR A 268 -28.60 -44.04 -21.90
C THR A 268 -29.29 -45.35 -21.56
N LYS A 269 -28.79 -46.10 -20.57
CA LYS A 269 -29.43 -47.34 -20.12
C LYS A 269 -30.81 -47.08 -19.48
N ALA A 270 -30.98 -45.96 -18.78
CA ALA A 270 -32.29 -45.57 -18.25
C ALA A 270 -33.32 -45.25 -19.34
N THR A 271 -32.91 -44.67 -20.49
CA THR A 271 -33.80 -44.50 -21.65
C THR A 271 -34.01 -45.80 -22.42
N GLU A 272 -32.99 -46.63 -22.61
CA GLU A 272 -33.12 -47.99 -23.20
C GLU A 272 -34.14 -48.84 -22.44
N ALA A 273 -34.08 -48.86 -21.10
CA ALA A 273 -35.04 -49.57 -20.26
C ALA A 273 -36.48 -49.06 -20.47
N ALA A 274 -36.66 -47.74 -20.60
CA ALA A 274 -37.96 -47.14 -20.89
C ALA A 274 -38.46 -47.46 -22.31
N GLN A 275 -37.58 -47.44 -23.32
CA GLN A 275 -37.92 -47.82 -24.70
C GLN A 275 -38.29 -49.31 -24.80
N LYS A 276 -37.56 -50.20 -24.12
CA LYS A 276 -37.89 -51.63 -23.99
C LYS A 276 -39.22 -51.86 -23.26
N ALA A 277 -39.51 -51.08 -22.21
CA ALA A 277 -40.80 -51.12 -21.53
C ALA A 277 -41.97 -50.75 -22.46
N ILE A 278 -41.78 -49.79 -23.38
CA ILE A 278 -42.77 -49.47 -24.42
C ILE A 278 -42.87 -50.62 -25.43
N ALA A 279 -41.75 -51.18 -25.88
CA ALA A 279 -41.72 -52.27 -26.86
C ALA A 279 -42.44 -53.53 -26.36
N ALA A 280 -42.32 -53.84 -25.06
CA ALA A 280 -42.95 -55.00 -24.40
C ALA A 280 -44.50 -54.98 -24.42
N ILE A 281 -45.13 -53.87 -24.82
CA ILE A 281 -46.59 -53.70 -24.90
C ILE A 281 -47.08 -53.24 -26.29
N THR A 282 -46.20 -53.13 -27.29
CA THR A 282 -46.58 -52.75 -28.68
C THR A 282 -46.67 -53.97 -29.60
N GLY A 283 -47.90 -54.44 -29.82
CA GLY A 283 -48.24 -55.49 -30.78
C GLY A 283 -49.73 -55.85 -30.64
N GLU A 284 -50.34 -56.44 -31.67
CA GLU A 284 -51.72 -56.92 -31.57
C GLU A 284 -51.76 -58.19 -30.69
N GLU A 285 -52.62 -58.16 -29.68
CA GLU A 285 -52.88 -59.22 -28.68
C GLU A 285 -51.65 -59.99 -28.15
N LYS A 286 -50.82 -59.33 -27.30
CA LYS A 286 -49.90 -60.07 -26.43
C LYS A 286 -49.88 -59.72 -24.94
N GLU A 287 -49.52 -60.75 -24.20
CA GLU A 287 -49.12 -60.75 -22.80
C GLU A 287 -47.62 -60.43 -22.70
N ILE A 288 -47.20 -59.73 -21.65
CA ILE A 288 -45.79 -59.51 -21.29
C ILE A 288 -45.14 -60.86 -20.98
N GLU A 289 -44.18 -61.22 -21.83
CA GLU A 289 -43.33 -62.40 -21.67
C GLU A 289 -42.25 -62.13 -20.61
N GLN A 290 -41.90 -63.14 -19.81
CA GLN A 290 -40.98 -62.96 -18.65
C GLN A 290 -39.60 -62.44 -19.09
N GLY A 291 -39.10 -62.87 -20.25
CA GLY A 291 -37.82 -62.41 -20.80
C GLY A 291 -37.75 -60.89 -21.02
N ASN A 292 -38.87 -60.21 -21.27
CA ASN A 292 -38.90 -58.75 -21.37
C ASN A 292 -38.67 -58.08 -20.00
N VAL A 293 -39.22 -58.67 -18.93
CA VAL A 293 -39.01 -58.20 -17.55
C VAL A 293 -37.55 -58.40 -17.15
N ASP A 294 -36.99 -59.56 -17.47
CA ASP A 294 -35.60 -59.91 -17.13
C ASP A 294 -34.58 -59.07 -17.93
N GLU A 295 -34.82 -58.79 -19.21
CA GLU A 295 -33.97 -57.91 -20.02
C GLU A 295 -34.01 -56.46 -19.50
N ILE A 296 -35.20 -55.91 -19.22
CA ILE A 296 -35.34 -54.54 -18.68
C ILE A 296 -34.63 -54.43 -17.32
N LYS A 297 -34.76 -55.45 -16.47
CA LYS A 297 -34.02 -55.54 -15.20
C LYS A 297 -32.51 -55.56 -15.41
N GLN A 298 -32.02 -56.34 -16.37
CA GLN A 298 -30.58 -56.37 -16.69
C GLN A 298 -30.06 -55.00 -17.16
N ILE A 299 -30.84 -54.26 -17.96
CA ILE A 299 -30.51 -52.89 -18.37
C ILE A 299 -30.51 -51.95 -17.15
N ALA A 300 -31.50 -52.07 -16.26
CA ALA A 300 -31.56 -51.27 -15.03
C ALA A 300 -30.39 -51.55 -14.06
N ASP A 301 -30.03 -52.82 -13.83
CA ASP A 301 -28.85 -53.20 -13.04
C ASP A 301 -27.54 -52.72 -13.69
N ASN A 302 -27.45 -52.74 -15.03
CA ASN A 302 -26.35 -52.14 -15.78
C ASN A 302 -26.28 -50.61 -15.65
N ALA A 303 -27.40 -49.90 -15.45
CA ALA A 303 -27.43 -48.46 -15.16
C ALA A 303 -26.99 -48.16 -13.71
N VAL A 304 -27.39 -49.01 -12.75
CA VAL A 304 -26.90 -48.96 -11.37
C VAL A 304 -25.38 -49.10 -11.32
N LYS A 305 -24.80 -49.99 -12.13
CA LYS A 305 -23.34 -50.14 -12.19
C LYS A 305 -22.65 -48.85 -12.66
N ASP A 306 -23.01 -48.31 -13.83
CA ASP A 306 -22.33 -47.12 -14.34
C ASP A 306 -22.51 -45.90 -13.43
N ALA A 307 -23.65 -45.81 -12.72
CA ALA A 307 -23.87 -44.78 -11.71
C ALA A 307 -22.93 -44.90 -10.49
N LYS A 308 -22.58 -46.12 -10.08
CA LYS A 308 -21.58 -46.37 -9.01
C LYS A 308 -20.18 -46.03 -9.50
N ASP A 309 -19.82 -46.48 -10.70
CA ASP A 309 -18.54 -46.14 -11.34
C ASP A 309 -18.38 -44.60 -11.41
N ALA A 310 -19.41 -43.86 -11.86
CA ALA A 310 -19.42 -42.40 -11.90
C ALA A 310 -19.21 -41.72 -10.53
N LYS A 311 -19.84 -42.25 -9.45
CA LYS A 311 -19.63 -41.77 -8.08
C LYS A 311 -18.20 -41.98 -7.59
N GLN A 312 -17.61 -43.15 -7.86
CA GLN A 312 -16.23 -43.46 -7.49
C GLN A 312 -15.25 -42.53 -8.22
N LEU A 313 -15.42 -42.37 -9.54
CA LEU A 313 -14.58 -41.49 -10.37
C LEU A 313 -14.69 -40.02 -9.95
N LYS A 314 -15.88 -39.57 -9.53
CA LYS A 314 -16.08 -38.26 -8.89
C LYS A 314 -15.30 -38.12 -7.57
N ALA A 315 -15.27 -39.16 -6.74
CA ALA A 315 -14.51 -39.15 -5.50
C ALA A 315 -12.99 -39.13 -5.77
N GLU A 316 -12.50 -39.90 -6.74
CA GLU A 316 -11.10 -39.86 -7.19
C GLU A 316 -10.72 -38.49 -7.77
N ALA A 317 -11.60 -37.85 -8.57
CA ALA A 317 -11.37 -36.51 -9.11
C ALA A 317 -11.29 -35.44 -8.00
N GLN A 318 -12.13 -35.52 -6.96
CA GLN A 318 -12.08 -34.62 -5.81
C GLN A 318 -10.79 -34.79 -4.98
N ILE A 319 -10.43 -36.03 -4.62
CA ILE A 319 -9.20 -36.30 -3.85
C ILE A 319 -7.96 -35.76 -4.59
N ASN A 320 -7.85 -36.06 -5.88
CA ASN A 320 -6.72 -35.60 -6.68
C ASN A 320 -6.70 -34.06 -6.85
N ALA A 321 -7.85 -33.39 -6.90
CA ALA A 321 -7.91 -31.92 -6.95
C ALA A 321 -7.41 -31.27 -5.63
N GLU A 322 -7.69 -31.86 -4.48
CA GLU A 322 -7.12 -31.40 -3.19
C GLU A 322 -5.62 -31.66 -3.09
N ILE A 323 -5.12 -32.78 -3.65
CA ILE A 323 -3.67 -33.06 -3.76
C ILE A 323 -2.98 -32.00 -4.63
N VAL A 324 -3.59 -31.55 -5.74
CA VAL A 324 -3.04 -30.47 -6.58
C VAL A 324 -2.90 -29.17 -5.80
N LYS A 325 -3.92 -28.76 -5.02
CA LYS A 325 -3.83 -27.58 -4.14
C LYS A 325 -2.69 -27.70 -3.14
N LEU A 326 -2.53 -28.87 -2.51
CA LEU A 326 -1.49 -29.13 -1.52
C LEU A 326 -0.09 -29.02 -2.11
N GLU A 327 0.14 -29.60 -3.29
CA GLU A 327 1.44 -29.51 -3.98
C GLU A 327 1.76 -28.08 -4.42
N VAL A 328 0.77 -27.30 -4.87
CA VAL A 328 0.95 -25.87 -5.19
C VAL A 328 1.29 -25.07 -3.93
N ALA A 329 0.56 -25.27 -2.82
CA ALA A 329 0.81 -24.57 -1.56
C ALA A 329 2.23 -24.80 -1.00
N LYS A 330 2.77 -26.03 -1.13
CA LYS A 330 4.17 -26.35 -0.79
C LYS A 330 5.17 -25.54 -1.62
N GLU A 331 4.99 -25.51 -2.94
CA GLU A 331 5.91 -24.82 -3.85
C GLU A 331 5.81 -23.29 -3.73
N GLU A 332 4.62 -22.74 -3.47
CA GLU A 332 4.46 -21.31 -3.15
C GLU A 332 5.13 -20.95 -1.81
N ALA A 333 4.98 -21.76 -0.77
CA ALA A 333 5.62 -21.52 0.53
C ALA A 333 7.15 -21.54 0.43
N LYS A 334 7.74 -22.50 -0.31
CA LYS A 334 9.20 -22.54 -0.57
C LYS A 334 9.69 -21.28 -1.29
N LYS A 335 8.99 -20.89 -2.37
CA LYS A 335 9.32 -19.68 -3.14
C LYS A 335 9.23 -18.42 -2.28
N ALA A 336 8.22 -18.35 -1.39
CA ALA A 336 8.08 -17.25 -0.45
C ALA A 336 9.28 -17.13 0.49
N VAL A 337 9.77 -18.24 1.05
CA VAL A 337 11.00 -18.24 1.88
C VAL A 337 12.23 -17.83 1.08
N GLU A 338 12.41 -18.35 -0.13
CA GLU A 338 13.54 -17.96 -0.99
C GLU A 338 13.55 -16.47 -1.33
N ILE A 339 12.38 -15.89 -1.64
CA ILE A 339 12.25 -14.48 -2.00
C ILE A 339 12.42 -13.61 -0.75
N ALA A 340 11.85 -14.00 0.40
CA ALA A 340 12.02 -13.27 1.65
C ALA A 340 13.48 -13.27 2.12
N LYS A 341 14.23 -14.36 1.91
CA LYS A 341 15.68 -14.41 2.18
C LYS A 341 16.46 -13.48 1.25
N LYS A 342 16.15 -13.43 -0.04
CA LYS A 342 16.73 -12.46 -0.98
C LYS A 342 16.44 -11.00 -0.55
N ALA A 343 15.24 -10.73 -0.05
CA ALA A 343 14.88 -9.42 0.51
C ALA A 343 15.67 -9.08 1.79
N LYS A 344 15.88 -10.05 2.70
CA LYS A 344 16.75 -9.90 3.88
C LYS A 344 18.20 -9.58 3.48
N ASP A 345 18.73 -10.27 2.48
CA ASP A 345 20.09 -10.05 1.97
C ASP A 345 20.23 -8.68 1.28
N GLU A 346 19.24 -8.26 0.49
CA GLU A 346 19.22 -6.94 -0.17
C GLU A 346 19.16 -5.80 0.85
N ALA A 347 18.33 -5.92 1.89
CA ALA A 347 18.29 -4.95 2.98
C ALA A 347 19.61 -4.91 3.77
N ALA A 348 20.26 -6.06 3.99
CA ALA A 348 21.56 -6.14 4.66
C ALA A 348 22.72 -5.53 3.84
N VAL A 349 22.56 -5.35 2.52
CA VAL A 349 23.48 -4.54 1.70
C VAL A 349 23.22 -3.05 1.95
N ALA A 350 21.96 -2.60 1.91
CA ALA A 350 21.61 -1.20 2.19
C ALA A 350 21.97 -0.75 3.62
N ALA A 351 21.90 -1.65 4.62
CA ALA A 351 22.30 -1.39 6.00
C ALA A 351 23.78 -0.96 6.20
N LYS A 352 24.59 -1.01 5.14
CA LYS A 352 25.99 -0.57 5.15
C LYS A 352 26.17 0.91 4.78
N THR A 353 25.16 1.56 4.19
CA THR A 353 25.28 2.93 3.64
C THR A 353 24.60 4.01 4.49
N SER A 354 23.56 3.68 5.26
CA SER A 354 22.82 4.65 6.09
C SER A 354 22.50 4.15 7.50
N LYS A 355 22.08 5.06 8.40
CA LYS A 355 21.66 4.70 9.77
C LYS A 355 20.23 4.16 9.79
N SER A 356 19.36 4.75 8.96
CA SER A 356 17.99 4.28 8.72
C SER A 356 17.95 2.82 8.24
N ALA A 357 18.76 2.47 7.23
CA ALA A 357 18.74 1.15 6.61
C ALA A 357 19.13 -0.01 7.56
N LYS A 358 19.85 0.25 8.66
CA LYS A 358 20.09 -0.76 9.71
C LYS A 358 18.80 -1.17 10.42
N LEU A 359 17.88 -0.23 10.66
CA LEU A 359 16.57 -0.53 11.24
C LEU A 359 15.71 -1.31 10.25
N ALA A 360 15.68 -0.88 8.99
CA ALA A 360 14.84 -1.52 7.97
C ALA A 360 15.36 -2.92 7.57
N ALA A 361 16.67 -3.16 7.55
CA ALA A 361 17.22 -4.51 7.46
C ALA A 361 16.83 -5.41 8.64
N THR A 362 16.68 -4.85 9.85
CA THR A 362 16.13 -5.60 10.99
C THR A 362 14.65 -5.94 10.77
N ARG A 363 13.85 -5.04 10.17
CA ARG A 363 12.45 -5.33 9.78
C ARG A 363 12.38 -6.44 8.74
N ALA A 364 13.14 -6.33 7.65
CA ALA A 364 13.17 -7.31 6.56
C ALA A 364 13.70 -8.68 7.04
N ALA A 365 14.72 -8.71 7.90
CA ALA A 365 15.23 -9.94 8.50
C ALA A 365 14.15 -10.67 9.31
N LYS A 366 13.45 -9.95 10.20
CA LYS A 366 12.35 -10.49 10.98
C LYS A 366 11.21 -11.01 10.08
N LYS A 367 10.90 -10.32 8.99
CA LYS A 367 9.86 -10.76 8.03
C LYS A 367 10.27 -11.99 7.22
N ALA A 368 11.55 -12.16 6.90
CA ALA A 368 12.07 -13.41 6.34
C ALA A 368 12.01 -14.58 7.33
N GLU A 369 12.30 -14.33 8.61
CA GLU A 369 12.18 -15.32 9.69
C GLU A 369 10.71 -15.68 9.99
N GLU A 370 9.79 -14.72 9.92
CA GLU A 370 8.34 -14.97 9.97
C GLU A 370 7.89 -15.82 8.76
N ALA A 371 8.36 -15.51 7.54
CA ALA A 371 8.04 -16.31 6.35
C ALA A 371 8.56 -17.76 6.46
N GLU A 372 9.80 -17.95 6.90
CA GLU A 372 10.39 -19.27 7.16
C GLU A 372 9.65 -20.03 8.26
N THR A 373 9.30 -19.37 9.36
CA THR A 373 8.50 -19.97 10.45
C THR A 373 7.13 -20.42 9.95
N LYS A 374 6.48 -19.66 9.07
CA LYS A 374 5.17 -20.04 8.48
C LYS A 374 5.28 -21.17 7.46
N ALA A 375 6.33 -21.21 6.65
CA ALA A 375 6.60 -22.33 5.75
C ALA A 375 6.99 -23.61 6.50
N ASN A 376 7.68 -23.50 7.64
CA ASN A 376 8.01 -24.63 8.51
C ASN A 376 6.81 -25.19 9.30
N LEU A 377 5.58 -24.66 9.11
CA LEU A 377 4.33 -25.33 9.50
C LEU A 377 3.82 -26.30 8.40
N LEU A 378 4.34 -26.18 7.17
CA LEU A 378 4.07 -27.06 6.05
C LEU A 378 5.13 -28.16 5.89
N GLU A 379 6.40 -27.87 6.19
CA GLU A 379 7.49 -28.85 6.07
C GLU A 379 7.93 -29.41 7.43
N ASP A 380 8.15 -30.74 7.48
CA ASP A 380 8.50 -31.48 8.69
C ASP A 380 9.99 -31.27 9.05
N LYS A 381 10.31 -30.09 9.58
CA LYS A 381 11.68 -29.59 9.82
C LYS A 381 11.98 -29.15 11.26
N ASN A 382 11.05 -29.36 12.19
CA ASN A 382 11.22 -28.96 13.58
C ASN A 382 11.42 -30.20 14.46
N GLU A 383 12.62 -30.34 15.06
CA GLU A 383 13.14 -31.61 15.62
C GLU A 383 12.38 -32.16 16.85
N THR A 384 11.30 -31.52 17.27
CA THR A 384 10.44 -31.89 18.42
C THR A 384 9.03 -32.37 18.05
N ASN A 385 8.75 -32.53 16.75
CA ASN A 385 7.62 -33.27 16.15
C ASN A 385 6.22 -33.10 16.79
N PRO A 386 5.43 -32.19 16.20
CA PRO A 386 4.06 -32.48 15.77
C PRO A 386 4.02 -32.63 14.24
N THR A 387 3.39 -33.70 13.75
CA THR A 387 3.21 -34.02 12.32
C THR A 387 2.80 -32.80 11.49
N SER A 388 3.59 -32.44 10.47
CA SER A 388 3.37 -31.26 9.64
C SER A 388 1.97 -31.18 9.01
N LEU A 389 1.51 -29.96 8.69
CA LEU A 389 0.22 -29.77 8.03
C LEU A 389 0.15 -30.48 6.67
N ALA A 390 1.28 -30.58 5.97
CA ALA A 390 1.36 -31.30 4.71
C ALA A 390 1.24 -32.81 4.88
N GLU A 391 1.99 -33.42 5.81
CA GLU A 391 1.90 -34.87 6.08
C GLU A 391 0.51 -35.25 6.62
N THR A 392 -0.08 -34.39 7.46
CA THR A 392 -1.47 -34.53 7.92
C THR A 392 -2.47 -34.54 6.75
N ALA A 393 -2.22 -33.77 5.68
CA ALA A 393 -3.04 -33.78 4.47
C ALA A 393 -2.73 -34.98 3.55
N GLU A 394 -1.46 -35.40 3.40
CA GLU A 394 -1.07 -36.58 2.61
C GLU A 394 -1.60 -37.90 3.21
N THR A 395 -1.53 -38.05 4.53
CA THR A 395 -2.13 -39.18 5.27
C THR A 395 -3.66 -39.18 5.12
N SER A 396 -4.30 -38.00 5.20
CA SER A 396 -5.74 -37.85 4.91
C SER A 396 -6.09 -38.25 3.47
N ALA A 397 -5.29 -37.86 2.48
CA ALA A 397 -5.49 -38.21 1.07
C ALA A 397 -5.33 -39.72 0.82
N THR A 398 -4.34 -40.33 1.48
CA THR A 398 -4.11 -41.78 1.44
C THR A 398 -5.30 -42.53 2.05
N ALA A 399 -5.81 -42.08 3.20
CA ALA A 399 -6.97 -42.65 3.87
C ALA A 399 -8.27 -42.51 3.03
N ALA A 400 -8.50 -41.35 2.40
CA ALA A 400 -9.62 -41.13 1.49
C ALA A 400 -9.53 -42.03 0.26
N THR A 401 -8.35 -42.14 -0.37
CA THR A 401 -8.11 -43.02 -1.52
C THR A 401 -8.37 -44.49 -1.19
N ALA A 402 -7.93 -44.95 -0.01
CA ALA A 402 -8.20 -46.30 0.48
C ALA A 402 -9.70 -46.55 0.73
N ALA A 403 -10.43 -45.56 1.24
CA ALA A 403 -11.87 -45.66 1.47
C ALA A 403 -12.67 -45.74 0.16
N VAL A 404 -12.31 -44.96 -0.87
CA VAL A 404 -12.96 -45.05 -2.20
C VAL A 404 -12.76 -46.45 -2.81
N LYS A 405 -11.54 -47.00 -2.75
CA LYS A 405 -11.26 -48.37 -3.21
C LYS A 405 -11.99 -49.45 -2.40
N ALA A 406 -12.30 -49.19 -1.12
CA ALA A 406 -13.11 -50.09 -0.31
C ALA A 406 -14.59 -50.14 -0.72
N ILE A 407 -15.09 -49.17 -1.50
CA ILE A 407 -16.44 -49.22 -2.10
C ILE A 407 -16.49 -50.30 -3.20
N GLU A 408 -15.50 -50.32 -4.10
CA GLU A 408 -15.40 -51.31 -5.18
C GLU A 408 -15.35 -52.74 -4.61
N ALA A 409 -14.57 -52.96 -3.56
CA ALA A 409 -14.48 -54.25 -2.87
C ALA A 409 -15.78 -54.67 -2.14
N ALA A 410 -16.65 -53.72 -1.78
CA ALA A 410 -17.92 -53.98 -1.09
C ALA A 410 -19.11 -54.21 -2.04
N ALA A 411 -18.98 -53.93 -3.33
CA ALA A 411 -20.03 -54.08 -4.34
C ALA A 411 -20.77 -55.46 -4.35
N PRO A 412 -20.13 -56.63 -4.10
CA PRO A 412 -20.85 -57.90 -4.04
C PRO A 412 -21.54 -58.21 -2.70
N ALA A 413 -21.28 -57.43 -1.63
CA ALA A 413 -21.82 -57.68 -0.29
C ALA A 413 -23.25 -57.15 -0.07
N GLY A 414 -23.72 -56.24 -0.94
CA GLY A 414 -25.07 -55.70 -0.94
C GLY A 414 -25.22 -54.29 -0.35
N ASN A 415 -26.38 -53.69 -0.62
CA ASN A 415 -26.66 -52.24 -0.50
C ASN A 415 -26.41 -51.61 0.89
N GLU A 416 -26.24 -52.38 1.97
CA GLU A 416 -26.10 -51.83 3.32
C GLU A 416 -24.65 -51.67 3.79
N GLU A 417 -23.74 -52.57 3.40
CA GLU A 417 -22.30 -52.37 3.66
C GLU A 417 -21.72 -51.33 2.71
N GLU A 418 -22.10 -51.38 1.44
CA GLU A 418 -21.68 -50.43 0.40
C GLU A 418 -21.96 -48.97 0.79
N LYS A 419 -23.19 -48.67 1.26
CA LYS A 419 -23.56 -47.34 1.78
C LYS A 419 -22.75 -46.89 2.98
N LYS A 420 -22.31 -47.83 3.85
CA LYS A 420 -21.42 -47.53 4.98
C LYS A 420 -20.00 -47.18 4.48
N LYS A 421 -19.52 -47.78 3.38
CA LYS A 421 -18.27 -47.38 2.72
C LYS A 421 -18.38 -46.04 1.98
N GLU A 422 -19.49 -45.78 1.27
CA GLU A 422 -19.75 -44.47 0.65
C GLU A 422 -19.67 -43.33 1.69
N ALA A 423 -20.33 -43.50 2.84
CA ALA A 423 -20.33 -42.51 3.92
C ALA A 423 -18.94 -42.31 4.58
N ASP A 424 -18.19 -43.40 4.79
CA ASP A 424 -16.80 -43.35 5.30
C ASP A 424 -15.86 -42.61 4.33
N ALA A 425 -15.98 -42.87 3.02
CA ALA A 425 -15.23 -42.15 1.99
C ALA A 425 -15.58 -40.66 1.96
N GLU A 426 -16.86 -40.28 2.01
CA GLU A 426 -17.26 -38.87 2.12
C GLU A 426 -16.71 -38.18 3.36
N GLY A 427 -16.71 -38.86 4.51
CA GLY A 427 -16.15 -38.34 5.76
C GLY A 427 -14.65 -38.04 5.64
N LYS A 428 -13.90 -38.96 5.03
CA LYS A 428 -12.45 -38.82 4.80
C LYS A 428 -12.11 -37.75 3.76
N ILE A 429 -12.93 -37.58 2.72
CA ILE A 429 -12.79 -36.48 1.74
C ILE A 429 -13.02 -35.12 2.42
N LYS A 430 -14.01 -35.00 3.30
CA LYS A 430 -14.25 -33.76 4.09
C LYS A 430 -13.08 -33.45 5.02
N ALA A 431 -12.48 -34.47 5.67
CA ALA A 431 -11.28 -34.31 6.48
C ALA A 431 -10.03 -33.89 5.66
N LEU A 432 -9.86 -34.45 4.46
CA LEU A 432 -8.80 -34.05 3.52
C LEU A 432 -8.93 -32.56 3.15
N ILE A 433 -10.11 -32.11 2.73
CA ILE A 433 -10.37 -30.71 2.37
C ILE A 433 -9.97 -29.76 3.52
N GLN A 434 -10.44 -30.04 4.75
CA GLN A 434 -10.12 -29.23 5.92
C GLN A 434 -8.62 -29.19 6.27
N ASN A 435 -7.87 -30.25 5.96
CA ASN A 435 -6.43 -30.29 6.20
C ASN A 435 -5.63 -29.58 5.09
N VAL A 436 -6.10 -29.64 3.84
CA VAL A 436 -5.55 -28.85 2.72
C VAL A 436 -5.85 -27.35 2.89
N GLU A 437 -7.02 -26.97 3.41
CA GLU A 437 -7.35 -25.57 3.72
C GLU A 437 -6.39 -24.96 4.77
N LYS A 438 -6.02 -25.73 5.81
CA LYS A 438 -4.99 -25.31 6.79
C LYS A 438 -3.62 -25.15 6.12
N ALA A 439 -3.23 -26.09 5.24
CA ALA A 439 -1.98 -26.03 4.51
C ALA A 439 -1.90 -24.80 3.58
N VAL A 440 -2.95 -24.54 2.78
CA VAL A 440 -3.08 -23.34 1.94
C VAL A 440 -3.05 -22.06 2.79
N THR A 441 -3.66 -22.06 3.98
CA THR A 441 -3.61 -20.93 4.92
C THR A 441 -2.19 -20.65 5.41
N ALA A 442 -1.40 -21.68 5.71
CA ALA A 442 0.02 -21.53 6.09
C ALA A 442 0.87 -20.99 4.94
N ALA A 443 0.66 -21.48 3.71
CA ALA A 443 1.35 -20.98 2.50
C ALA A 443 1.04 -19.50 2.25
N ASN A 444 -0.22 -19.08 2.37
CA ASN A 444 -0.62 -17.68 2.24
C ASN A 444 -0.01 -16.80 3.35
N GLN A 445 0.16 -17.30 4.58
CA GLN A 445 0.87 -16.57 5.64
C GLN A 445 2.37 -16.42 5.35
N ALA A 446 3.02 -17.42 4.75
CA ALA A 446 4.40 -17.29 4.28
C ALA A 446 4.52 -16.28 3.13
N LYS A 447 3.60 -16.32 2.15
CA LYS A 447 3.54 -15.36 1.03
C LYS A 447 3.25 -13.93 1.51
N LYS A 448 2.43 -13.74 2.53
CA LYS A 448 2.25 -12.43 3.18
C LYS A 448 3.56 -11.93 3.79
N ALA A 449 4.24 -12.73 4.61
CA ALA A 449 5.48 -12.32 5.26
C ALA A 449 6.62 -12.05 4.24
N GLN A 450 6.64 -12.77 3.11
CA GLN A 450 7.48 -12.43 1.96
C GLN A 450 7.17 -11.03 1.41
N ILE A 451 5.90 -10.72 1.14
CA ILE A 451 5.49 -9.41 0.61
C ILE A 451 5.83 -8.28 1.59
N GLU A 452 5.65 -8.51 2.90
CA GLU A 452 6.04 -7.55 3.95
C GLU A 452 7.57 -7.32 3.98
N ALA A 453 8.38 -8.37 3.78
CA ALA A 453 9.84 -8.24 3.65
C ALA A 453 10.25 -7.43 2.41
N GLU A 454 9.59 -7.67 1.26
CA GLU A 454 9.84 -6.94 0.02
C GLU A 454 9.42 -5.46 0.12
N ILE A 455 8.31 -5.15 0.80
CA ILE A 455 7.91 -3.75 1.05
C ILE A 455 8.90 -3.04 1.97
N ALA A 456 9.37 -3.70 3.04
CA ALA A 456 10.38 -3.13 3.94
C ALA A 456 11.70 -2.82 3.19
N VAL A 457 12.09 -3.63 2.21
CA VAL A 457 13.23 -3.36 1.31
C VAL A 457 13.02 -2.10 0.47
N GLU A 458 11.84 -1.90 -0.13
CA GLU A 458 11.58 -0.68 -0.92
C GLU A 458 11.50 0.58 -0.04
N VAL A 459 10.91 0.49 1.15
CA VAL A 459 10.99 1.57 2.17
C VAL A 459 12.44 1.89 2.51
N THR A 460 13.29 0.88 2.72
CA THR A 460 14.73 1.05 3.00
C THR A 460 15.43 1.91 1.94
N LYS A 461 15.15 1.64 0.65
CA LYS A 461 15.76 2.38 -0.47
C LYS A 461 15.33 3.84 -0.47
N ILE A 462 14.08 4.14 -0.11
CA ILE A 462 13.60 5.52 -0.01
C ILE A 462 14.16 6.21 1.25
N GLU A 463 14.29 5.51 2.38
CA GLU A 463 14.97 6.03 3.58
C GLU A 463 16.42 6.46 3.25
N GLU A 464 17.19 5.62 2.55
CA GLU A 464 18.53 5.93 2.05
C GLU A 464 18.52 7.13 1.09
N HIS A 465 17.63 7.12 0.09
CA HIS A 465 17.56 8.19 -0.90
C HIS A 465 17.17 9.55 -0.28
N SER A 466 16.34 9.55 0.76
CA SER A 466 16.01 10.74 1.54
C SER A 466 17.21 11.25 2.35
N GLU A 467 17.97 10.36 3.01
CA GLU A 467 19.20 10.74 3.73
C GLU A 467 20.27 11.34 2.79
N VAL A 468 20.42 10.80 1.58
CA VAL A 468 21.38 11.33 0.60
C VAL A 468 20.88 12.65 0.00
N ALA A 469 19.59 12.77 -0.31
CA ALA A 469 19.00 14.01 -0.82
C ALA A 469 19.18 15.18 0.17
N GLN A 470 18.95 14.96 1.47
CA GLN A 470 19.15 15.99 2.49
C GLN A 470 20.62 16.45 2.57
N LYS A 471 21.59 15.53 2.49
CA LYS A 471 23.03 15.84 2.47
C LYS A 471 23.46 16.61 1.21
N GLU A 472 22.71 16.52 0.11
CA GLU A 472 22.92 17.33 -1.09
C GLU A 472 22.24 18.70 -1.00
N VAL A 473 21.04 18.80 -0.41
CA VAL A 473 20.37 20.07 -0.12
C VAL A 473 21.28 20.95 0.75
N GLU A 474 21.84 20.41 1.83
CA GLU A 474 22.78 21.16 2.69
C GLU A 474 23.98 21.75 1.91
N LYS A 475 24.47 21.06 0.87
CA LYS A 475 25.57 21.56 0.03
C LYS A 475 25.11 22.67 -0.90
N ALA A 476 23.92 22.51 -1.49
CA ALA A 476 23.31 23.50 -2.36
C ALA A 476 23.03 24.81 -1.59
N GLU A 477 22.47 24.71 -0.38
CA GLU A 477 22.21 25.85 0.50
C GLU A 477 23.50 26.54 0.96
N LYS A 478 24.54 25.79 1.35
CA LYS A 478 25.85 26.34 1.72
C LYS A 478 26.55 27.04 0.53
N ALA A 479 26.34 26.57 -0.70
CA ALA A 479 26.79 27.24 -1.92
C ALA A 479 25.96 28.51 -2.23
N ASN A 480 24.63 28.44 -2.09
CA ASN A 480 23.73 29.57 -2.25
C ASN A 480 24.05 30.70 -1.25
N ALA A 481 24.32 30.36 0.02
CA ALA A 481 24.74 31.33 1.05
C ALA A 481 26.01 32.10 0.67
N LYS A 482 27.04 31.41 0.15
CA LYS A 482 28.26 32.02 -0.40
C LYS A 482 27.97 32.96 -1.58
N ALA A 483 27.14 32.52 -2.52
CA ALA A 483 26.73 33.35 -3.67
C ALA A 483 25.91 34.59 -3.23
N LYS A 484 25.09 34.44 -2.18
CA LYS A 484 24.32 35.52 -1.54
C LYS A 484 25.23 36.54 -0.86
N GLN A 485 26.29 36.10 -0.17
CA GLN A 485 27.34 36.95 0.43
C GLN A 485 28.19 37.68 -0.61
N ALA A 486 28.54 37.04 -1.73
CA ALA A 486 29.40 37.65 -2.74
C ALA A 486 28.80 38.91 -3.40
N ALA A 487 27.46 39.03 -3.45
CA ALA A 487 26.78 40.15 -4.09
C ALA A 487 26.98 41.52 -3.40
N PRO A 488 26.73 41.72 -2.09
CA PRO A 488 27.02 42.99 -1.43
C PRO A 488 28.51 43.34 -1.46
N GLU A 489 29.42 42.37 -1.29
CA GLU A 489 30.87 42.63 -1.40
C GLU A 489 31.27 43.11 -2.80
N ALA A 490 30.63 42.60 -3.86
CA ALA A 490 30.86 43.07 -5.23
C ALA A 490 30.28 44.48 -5.45
N GLN A 491 29.10 44.76 -4.90
CA GLN A 491 28.50 46.10 -4.97
C GLN A 491 29.38 47.15 -4.27
N GLU A 492 29.90 46.84 -3.08
CA GLU A 492 30.77 47.75 -2.33
C GLU A 492 32.09 48.01 -3.07
N ALA A 493 32.80 46.95 -3.50
CA ALA A 493 34.05 47.08 -4.23
C ALA A 493 33.88 47.86 -5.54
N LYS A 494 32.74 47.71 -6.23
CA LYS A 494 32.39 48.55 -7.39
C LYS A 494 32.22 50.02 -7.00
N THR A 495 31.50 50.33 -5.92
CA THR A 495 31.37 51.71 -5.42
C THR A 495 32.71 52.31 -5.00
N GLN A 496 33.62 51.53 -4.40
CA GLN A 496 34.99 51.96 -4.14
C GLN A 496 35.75 52.28 -5.45
N THR A 497 35.60 51.44 -6.47
CA THR A 497 36.17 51.66 -7.82
C THR A 497 35.67 52.98 -8.43
N GLU A 498 34.36 53.24 -8.35
CA GLU A 498 33.75 54.48 -8.85
C GLU A 498 34.19 55.74 -8.08
N LYS A 499 34.34 55.65 -6.75
CA LYS A 499 34.88 56.74 -5.92
C LYS A 499 36.32 57.07 -6.32
N ALA A 500 37.19 56.06 -6.40
CA ALA A 500 38.60 56.25 -6.78
C ALA A 500 38.76 56.84 -8.19
N ALA A 501 37.92 56.40 -9.16
CA ALA A 501 37.95 56.92 -10.52
C ALA A 501 37.56 58.41 -10.61
N LYS A 502 36.51 58.84 -9.87
CA LYS A 502 36.11 60.26 -9.80
C LYS A 502 37.19 61.13 -9.17
N ALA A 503 37.82 60.66 -8.09
CA ALA A 503 38.93 61.37 -7.46
C ALA A 503 40.13 61.53 -8.44
N ALA A 504 40.47 60.48 -9.20
CA ALA A 504 41.55 60.54 -10.18
C ALA A 504 41.27 61.54 -11.32
N GLU A 505 40.00 61.70 -11.73
CA GLU A 505 39.57 62.72 -12.68
C GLU A 505 39.71 64.15 -12.12
N MET A 506 39.31 64.38 -10.85
CA MET A 506 39.51 65.68 -10.17
C MET A 506 41.00 66.04 -10.02
N VAL A 507 41.86 65.04 -9.81
CA VAL A 507 43.32 65.15 -9.77
C VAL A 507 43.94 65.27 -11.18
N LYS A 508 43.14 65.18 -12.26
CA LYS A 508 43.58 65.28 -13.67
C LYS A 508 44.62 64.22 -14.07
N ALA A 509 44.41 62.98 -13.62
CA ALA A 509 45.26 61.85 -13.98
C ALA A 509 45.37 61.67 -15.51
N GLU A 510 46.58 61.47 -16.02
CA GLU A 510 46.83 61.11 -17.43
C GLU A 510 46.27 59.71 -17.77
N GLU A 511 46.27 58.80 -16.80
CA GLU A 511 45.73 57.45 -16.92
C GLU A 511 44.35 57.36 -16.24
N SER A 512 43.29 57.31 -17.05
CA SER A 512 41.92 57.15 -16.53
C SER A 512 41.70 55.78 -15.88
N ALA A 513 40.83 55.74 -14.86
CA ALA A 513 40.32 54.52 -14.23
C ALA A 513 38.96 54.04 -14.81
N ALA A 514 38.51 54.61 -15.94
CA ALA A 514 37.23 54.23 -16.56
C ALA A 514 37.19 52.75 -17.01
N THR A 515 38.34 52.18 -17.37
CA THR A 515 38.52 50.75 -17.69
C THR A 515 38.21 49.84 -16.49
N GLU A 516 38.61 50.25 -15.30
CA GLU A 516 38.40 49.54 -14.05
C GLU A 516 36.92 49.64 -13.63
N VAL A 517 36.30 50.82 -13.74
CA VAL A 517 34.86 51.01 -13.50
C VAL A 517 34.01 50.14 -14.45
N ALA A 518 34.37 50.06 -15.73
CA ALA A 518 33.69 49.18 -16.69
C ALA A 518 33.88 47.69 -16.35
N THR A 519 35.08 47.30 -15.90
CA THR A 519 35.39 45.92 -15.48
C THR A 519 34.61 45.54 -14.22
N ALA A 520 34.62 46.40 -13.20
CA ALA A 520 33.86 46.23 -11.97
C ALA A 520 32.35 46.14 -12.25
N THR A 521 31.81 47.04 -13.07
CA THR A 521 30.38 47.04 -13.47
C THR A 521 29.97 45.80 -14.25
N LYS A 522 30.86 45.19 -15.04
CA LYS A 522 30.58 43.92 -15.71
C LYS A 522 30.62 42.76 -14.72
N ALA A 523 31.67 42.68 -13.91
CA ALA A 523 31.86 41.56 -12.98
C ALA A 523 30.85 41.56 -11.82
N GLU A 524 30.39 42.72 -11.34
CA GLU A 524 29.28 42.84 -10.37
C GLU A 524 27.99 42.21 -10.92
N LYS A 525 27.67 42.45 -12.20
CA LYS A 525 26.53 41.79 -12.87
C LYS A 525 26.74 40.29 -13.06
N GLU A 526 27.97 39.83 -13.31
CA GLU A 526 28.31 38.40 -13.34
C GLU A 526 28.08 37.75 -11.96
N VAL A 527 28.40 38.44 -10.86
CA VAL A 527 28.09 37.98 -9.49
C VAL A 527 26.58 37.94 -9.25
N ALA A 528 25.84 38.99 -9.60
CA ALA A 528 24.39 39.05 -9.42
C ALA A 528 23.64 37.95 -10.19
N HIS A 529 24.09 37.64 -11.42
CA HIS A 529 23.55 36.53 -12.22
C HIS A 529 23.87 35.17 -11.58
N ALA A 530 25.13 34.95 -11.21
CA ALA A 530 25.56 33.70 -10.57
C ALA A 530 24.88 33.45 -9.21
N LYS A 531 24.55 34.51 -8.46
CA LYS A 531 23.71 34.45 -7.26
C LYS A 531 22.29 33.98 -7.58
N MET A 532 21.64 34.56 -8.60
CA MET A 532 20.28 34.19 -8.97
C MET A 532 20.19 32.72 -9.40
N GLU A 533 21.14 32.27 -10.22
CA GLU A 533 21.21 30.86 -10.65
C GLU A 533 21.53 29.92 -9.49
N ALA A 534 22.39 30.31 -8.53
CA ALA A 534 22.66 29.50 -7.34
C ALA A 534 21.42 29.38 -6.43
N ASP A 535 20.53 30.38 -6.42
CA ASP A 535 19.29 30.38 -5.64
C ASP A 535 18.22 29.48 -6.27
N GLU A 536 18.10 29.52 -7.61
CA GLU A 536 17.21 28.67 -8.40
C GLU A 536 17.57 27.18 -8.26
N GLU A 537 18.85 26.83 -8.47
CA GLU A 537 19.36 25.45 -8.33
C GLU A 537 19.26 24.95 -6.87
N SER A 538 19.52 25.81 -5.89
CA SER A 538 19.32 25.50 -4.47
C SER A 538 17.85 25.26 -4.12
N THR A 539 16.92 25.97 -4.77
CA THR A 539 15.47 25.78 -4.56
C THR A 539 14.98 24.49 -5.20
N GLU A 540 15.43 24.15 -6.42
CA GLU A 540 15.09 22.86 -7.03
C GLU A 540 15.59 21.68 -6.19
N ALA A 541 16.81 21.76 -5.62
CA ALA A 541 17.32 20.73 -4.72
C ALA A 541 16.39 20.49 -3.52
N VAL A 542 15.92 21.56 -2.87
CA VAL A 542 14.98 21.51 -1.73
C VAL A 542 13.63 20.91 -2.14
N GLU A 543 13.04 21.38 -3.24
CA GLU A 543 11.75 20.86 -3.73
C GLU A 543 11.80 19.36 -3.99
N LYS A 544 12.78 18.89 -4.76
CA LYS A 544 12.82 17.48 -5.18
C LYS A 544 13.20 16.57 -4.01
N ALA A 545 13.98 17.05 -3.04
CA ALA A 545 14.21 16.35 -1.77
C ALA A 545 12.92 16.24 -0.93
N HIS A 546 12.06 17.27 -0.91
CA HIS A 546 10.76 17.20 -0.24
C HIS A 546 9.84 16.14 -0.87
N VAL A 547 9.79 16.05 -2.22
CA VAL A 547 9.00 15.00 -2.90
C VAL A 547 9.52 13.59 -2.59
N ILE A 548 10.83 13.38 -2.43
CA ILE A 548 11.39 12.09 -1.97
C ILE A 548 10.85 11.73 -0.59
N LYS A 549 10.78 12.70 0.34
CA LYS A 549 10.19 12.49 1.67
C LYS A 549 8.70 12.13 1.60
N MET A 550 7.93 12.75 0.71
CA MET A 550 6.53 12.36 0.48
C MET A 550 6.41 10.91 -0.02
N GLN A 551 7.32 10.44 -0.89
CA GLN A 551 7.35 9.03 -1.31
C GLN A 551 7.69 8.10 -0.13
N LEU A 552 8.56 8.51 0.78
CA LEU A 552 8.87 7.75 2.00
C LEU A 552 7.62 7.58 2.88
N GLU A 553 6.87 8.66 3.10
CA GLU A 553 5.66 8.65 3.91
C GLU A 553 4.56 7.76 3.29
N LEU A 554 4.40 7.78 1.96
CA LEU A 554 3.51 6.87 1.22
C LEU A 554 3.92 5.39 1.35
N ALA A 555 5.19 5.06 1.13
CA ALA A 555 5.69 3.69 1.23
C ALA A 555 5.64 3.17 2.68
N THR A 556 5.94 4.02 3.67
CA THR A 556 5.83 3.70 5.10
C THR A 556 4.37 3.51 5.54
N LYS A 557 3.41 4.19 4.88
CA LYS A 557 1.98 3.94 5.09
C LYS A 557 1.59 2.57 4.53
N ALA A 558 2.04 2.22 3.32
CA ALA A 558 1.81 0.90 2.74
C ALA A 558 2.40 -0.22 3.62
N GLU A 559 3.64 -0.08 4.12
CA GLU A 559 4.28 -1.01 5.08
C GLU A 559 3.42 -1.27 6.33
N LYS A 560 2.70 -0.26 6.82
CA LYS A 560 1.80 -0.40 7.98
C LYS A 560 0.48 -1.08 7.62
N GLU A 561 -0.17 -0.69 6.53
CA GLU A 561 -1.48 -1.21 6.13
C GLU A 561 -1.43 -2.72 5.79
N VAL A 562 -0.33 -3.20 5.18
CA VAL A 562 -0.16 -4.63 4.90
C VAL A 562 -0.08 -5.51 6.15
N THR A 563 0.34 -4.97 7.31
CA THR A 563 0.42 -5.74 8.56
C THR A 563 -0.94 -6.29 9.00
N THR A 564 -2.03 -5.58 8.71
CA THR A 564 -3.40 -5.99 9.02
C THR A 564 -4.12 -6.70 7.86
N GLU A 565 -3.72 -6.48 6.62
CA GLU A 565 -4.39 -7.05 5.45
C GLU A 565 -4.09 -8.55 5.25
N ALA A 566 -5.06 -9.33 4.77
CA ALA A 566 -4.93 -10.76 4.52
C ALA A 566 -5.16 -11.14 3.04
N ASP A 567 -5.75 -10.25 2.24
CA ASP A 567 -5.95 -10.42 0.82
C ASP A 567 -4.63 -10.28 0.04
N ILE A 568 -4.10 -11.40 -0.43
CA ILE A 568 -2.87 -11.50 -1.23
C ILE A 568 -2.90 -10.54 -2.43
N THR A 569 -4.05 -10.28 -3.05
CA THR A 569 -4.14 -9.39 -4.23
C THR A 569 -3.94 -7.92 -3.87
N LYS A 570 -4.40 -7.51 -2.67
CA LYS A 570 -4.13 -6.17 -2.13
C LYS A 570 -2.69 -6.04 -1.63
N LEU A 571 -2.15 -7.09 -1.02
CA LEU A 571 -0.74 -7.15 -0.62
C LEU A 571 0.20 -7.00 -1.84
N GLU A 572 -0.08 -7.70 -2.94
CA GLU A 572 0.66 -7.55 -4.21
C GLU A 572 0.51 -6.15 -4.83
N LYS A 573 -0.65 -5.50 -4.68
CA LYS A 573 -0.84 -4.09 -5.08
C LYS A 573 0.01 -3.13 -4.23
N ALA A 574 -0.03 -3.25 -2.90
CA ALA A 574 0.75 -2.42 -1.99
C ALA A 574 2.27 -2.58 -2.20
N LYS A 575 2.73 -3.81 -2.49
CA LYS A 575 4.10 -4.08 -2.93
C LYS A 575 4.48 -3.27 -4.17
N LYS A 576 3.62 -3.28 -5.19
CA LYS A 576 3.88 -2.52 -6.41
C LYS A 576 3.92 -1.01 -6.14
N GLU A 577 3.03 -0.49 -5.30
CA GLU A 577 3.01 0.93 -4.94
C GLU A 577 4.30 1.36 -4.21
N ALA A 578 4.85 0.50 -3.34
CA ALA A 578 6.16 0.73 -2.73
C ALA A 578 7.32 0.68 -3.76
N GLN A 579 7.29 -0.26 -4.71
CA GLN A 579 8.30 -0.37 -5.79
C GLN A 579 8.28 0.84 -6.75
N ASP A 580 7.10 1.30 -7.15
CA ASP A 580 6.93 2.48 -8.01
C ASP A 580 7.38 3.76 -7.27
N ALA A 581 7.08 3.89 -5.97
CA ALA A 581 7.56 4.98 -5.12
C ALA A 581 9.10 4.99 -4.97
N ALA A 582 9.72 3.82 -4.74
CA ALA A 582 11.17 3.69 -4.63
C ALA A 582 11.90 4.02 -5.94
N LYS A 583 11.34 3.60 -7.08
CA LYS A 583 11.84 3.98 -8.40
C LYS A 583 11.76 5.50 -8.62
N TYR A 584 10.65 6.14 -8.27
CA TYR A 584 10.47 7.58 -8.46
C TYR A 584 11.38 8.41 -7.53
N ALA A 585 11.55 7.98 -6.26
CA ALA A 585 12.51 8.58 -5.33
C ALA A 585 13.96 8.55 -5.86
N LYS A 586 14.34 7.46 -6.54
CA LYS A 586 15.67 7.31 -7.16
C LYS A 586 15.87 8.25 -8.36
N GLU A 587 14.83 8.45 -9.16
CA GLU A 587 14.86 9.41 -10.29
C GLU A 587 14.98 10.86 -9.77
N LEU A 588 14.22 11.22 -8.73
CA LEU A 588 14.31 12.52 -8.04
C LEU A 588 15.68 12.76 -7.41
N LEU A 589 16.30 11.75 -6.77
CA LEU A 589 17.63 11.89 -6.16
C LEU A 589 18.69 12.31 -7.20
N SER A 590 18.58 11.79 -8.43
CA SER A 590 19.46 12.19 -9.53
C SER A 590 19.23 13.64 -10.00
N ILE A 591 18.09 14.26 -9.67
CA ILE A 591 17.84 15.69 -9.92
C ILE A 591 18.46 16.51 -8.79
N VAL A 592 18.21 16.16 -7.52
CA VAL A 592 18.81 16.82 -6.33
C VAL A 592 20.35 16.88 -6.44
N GLN A 593 21.00 15.78 -6.84
CA GLN A 593 22.45 15.73 -7.03
C GLN A 593 22.96 16.67 -8.14
N LYS A 594 22.20 16.85 -9.23
CA LYS A 594 22.56 17.78 -10.31
C LYS A 594 22.41 19.23 -9.85
N ALA A 595 21.29 19.55 -9.23
CA ALA A 595 20.99 20.87 -8.68
C ALA A 595 22.02 21.30 -7.62
N SER A 596 22.40 20.41 -6.69
CA SER A 596 23.53 20.58 -5.77
C SER A 596 24.84 20.89 -6.50
N THR A 597 25.21 20.08 -7.50
CA THR A 597 26.43 20.27 -8.29
C THR A 597 26.44 21.60 -9.04
N LEU A 598 25.29 22.02 -9.57
CA LEU A 598 25.14 23.26 -10.31
C LEU A 598 25.18 24.46 -9.36
N ALA A 599 24.47 24.46 -8.23
CA ALA A 599 24.55 25.50 -7.20
C ALA A 599 26.01 25.74 -6.72
N ILE A 600 26.78 24.67 -6.51
CA ILE A 600 28.22 24.75 -6.18
C ILE A 600 29.02 25.44 -7.32
N ALA A 601 28.76 25.09 -8.58
CA ALA A 601 29.42 25.71 -9.73
C ALA A 601 29.03 27.20 -9.89
N LYS A 602 27.76 27.55 -9.68
CA LYS A 602 27.28 28.95 -9.71
C LYS A 602 27.90 29.77 -8.56
N SER A 603 27.95 29.23 -7.34
CA SER A 603 28.67 29.85 -6.21
C SER A 603 30.13 30.14 -6.55
N LYS A 604 30.84 29.18 -7.16
CA LYS A 604 32.24 29.39 -7.54
C LYS A 604 32.40 30.45 -8.65
N ASN A 605 31.41 30.60 -9.54
CA ASN A 605 31.38 31.70 -10.51
C ASN A 605 31.15 33.06 -9.84
N ALA A 606 30.34 33.13 -8.78
CA ALA A 606 30.19 34.34 -7.97
C ALA A 606 31.50 34.72 -7.26
N GLU A 607 32.16 33.76 -6.60
CA GLU A 607 33.49 33.95 -5.98
C GLU A 607 34.53 34.44 -7.01
N ASN A 608 34.61 33.78 -8.18
CA ASN A 608 35.54 34.14 -9.26
C ASN A 608 35.29 35.53 -9.86
N SER A 609 34.04 36.00 -9.88
CA SER A 609 33.70 37.33 -10.41
C SER A 609 33.86 38.43 -9.35
N LEU A 610 33.59 38.13 -8.07
CA LEU A 610 33.88 39.01 -6.95
C LEU A 610 35.36 39.40 -6.90
N GLU A 611 36.26 38.42 -7.12
CA GLU A 611 37.71 38.63 -7.17
C GLU A 611 38.12 39.65 -8.25
N LYS A 612 37.45 39.64 -9.43
CA LYS A 612 37.65 40.64 -10.49
C LYS A 612 37.26 42.04 -10.03
N VAL A 613 36.14 42.18 -9.32
CA VAL A 613 35.67 43.49 -8.81
C VAL A 613 36.62 44.01 -7.73
N LYS A 614 37.01 43.17 -6.76
CA LYS A 614 37.97 43.53 -5.71
C LYS A 614 39.32 43.97 -6.30
N LYS A 615 39.84 43.25 -7.31
CA LYS A 615 41.07 43.69 -8.00
C LYS A 615 40.88 45.02 -8.75
N ALA A 616 39.74 45.24 -9.42
CA ALA A 616 39.48 46.50 -10.13
C ALA A 616 39.47 47.71 -9.17
N ALA A 617 38.93 47.56 -7.96
CA ALA A 617 38.94 48.58 -6.92
C ALA A 617 40.36 48.98 -6.50
N GLU A 618 41.21 47.99 -6.18
CA GLU A 618 42.60 48.24 -5.76
C GLU A 618 43.45 48.83 -6.91
N VAL A 619 43.23 48.44 -8.16
CA VAL A 619 43.87 49.08 -9.33
C VAL A 619 43.43 50.53 -9.51
N ALA A 620 42.14 50.86 -9.37
CA ALA A 620 41.66 52.23 -9.46
C ALA A 620 42.22 53.13 -8.33
N LYS A 621 42.31 52.58 -7.12
CA LYS A 621 42.95 53.20 -5.94
C LYS A 621 44.45 53.45 -6.15
N ALA A 622 45.17 52.50 -6.75
CA ALA A 622 46.59 52.69 -7.07
C ALA A 622 46.82 53.72 -8.20
N LYS A 623 45.94 53.77 -9.21
CA LYS A 623 45.93 54.84 -10.25
C LYS A 623 45.73 56.23 -9.65
N LEU A 624 44.80 56.38 -8.71
CA LEU A 624 44.60 57.62 -7.96
C LEU A 624 45.89 58.04 -7.22
N ALA A 625 46.46 57.15 -6.42
CA ALA A 625 47.67 57.44 -5.64
C ALA A 625 48.87 57.82 -6.53
N LYS A 626 49.06 57.14 -7.68
CA LYS A 626 50.06 57.51 -8.69
C LYS A 626 49.87 58.95 -9.20
N ALA A 627 48.62 59.32 -9.53
CA ALA A 627 48.30 60.66 -10.02
C ALA A 627 48.50 61.75 -8.95
N GLU A 628 48.07 61.48 -7.71
CA GLU A 628 48.28 62.38 -6.57
C GLU A 628 49.76 62.63 -6.31
N ALA A 629 50.58 61.56 -6.25
CA ALA A 629 52.02 61.66 -6.02
C ALA A 629 52.73 62.45 -7.12
N LYS A 630 52.39 62.19 -8.40
CA LYS A 630 52.93 62.93 -9.56
C LYS A 630 52.59 64.43 -9.49
N ASN A 631 51.36 64.77 -9.12
CA ASN A 631 50.97 66.17 -8.95
C ASN A 631 51.70 66.84 -7.77
N GLN A 632 51.85 66.15 -6.64
CA GLN A 632 52.61 66.72 -5.51
C GLN A 632 54.07 66.98 -5.88
N ALA A 633 54.70 66.08 -6.65
CA ALA A 633 56.07 66.25 -7.14
C ALA A 633 56.22 67.46 -8.07
N GLU A 634 55.34 67.64 -9.05
CA GLU A 634 55.37 68.81 -9.93
C GLU A 634 55.05 70.12 -9.19
N GLU A 635 54.14 70.11 -8.21
CA GLU A 635 53.93 71.28 -7.35
C GLU A 635 55.13 71.59 -6.45
N ALA A 636 55.75 70.59 -5.82
CA ALA A 636 56.95 70.76 -5.00
C ALA A 636 58.12 71.32 -5.83
N LYS A 637 58.29 70.83 -7.06
CA LYS A 637 59.26 71.32 -8.06
C LYS A 637 58.96 72.76 -8.48
N ALA A 638 57.69 73.12 -8.70
CA ALA A 638 57.28 74.50 -8.98
C ALA A 638 57.46 75.44 -7.77
N ILE A 639 57.38 74.92 -6.54
CA ILE A 639 57.68 75.63 -5.30
C ILE A 639 59.19 75.85 -5.14
N ALA A 640 60.01 74.82 -5.36
CA ALA A 640 61.47 74.92 -5.33
C ALA A 640 62.01 75.93 -6.35
N ALA A 641 61.48 75.92 -7.58
CA ALA A 641 61.82 76.93 -8.59
C ALA A 641 61.49 78.37 -8.14
N LYS A 642 60.37 78.57 -7.43
CA LYS A 642 60.01 79.87 -6.84
C LYS A 642 60.95 80.24 -5.67
N ALA A 643 61.41 79.27 -4.87
CA ALA A 643 62.40 79.49 -3.81
C ALA A 643 63.78 79.88 -4.35
N GLU A 644 64.23 79.22 -5.42
CA GLU A 644 65.47 79.57 -6.12
C GLU A 644 65.38 80.96 -6.77
N GLN A 645 64.24 81.32 -7.37
CA GLN A 645 64.02 82.66 -7.90
C GLN A 645 63.94 83.73 -6.79
N SER A 646 63.28 83.42 -5.67
CA SER A 646 63.13 84.30 -4.50
C SER A 646 64.48 84.66 -3.90
N SER A 647 65.30 83.65 -3.55
CA SER A 647 66.61 83.84 -2.94
C SER A 647 67.56 84.66 -3.83
N LYS A 648 67.56 84.42 -5.14
CA LYS A 648 68.32 85.20 -6.14
C LYS A 648 67.86 86.66 -6.27
N ALA A 649 66.58 86.96 -6.01
CA ALA A 649 65.99 88.29 -6.12
C ALA A 649 66.05 89.14 -4.83
N THR A 650 66.55 88.58 -3.72
CA THR A 650 66.64 89.29 -2.43
C THR A 650 67.50 90.56 -2.50
N LYS A 651 67.02 91.62 -1.83
CA LYS A 651 67.75 92.88 -1.57
C LYS A 651 68.17 93.02 -0.09
N ALA A 652 68.20 91.90 0.63
CA ALA A 652 68.45 91.81 2.06
C ALA A 652 69.95 91.89 2.39
N SER A 653 70.31 91.82 3.67
CA SER A 653 71.71 91.75 4.10
C SER A 653 72.41 90.48 3.61
N THR A 654 73.75 90.45 3.68
CA THR A 654 74.57 89.29 3.30
C THR A 654 74.25 88.02 4.10
N GLU A 655 73.80 88.14 5.35
CA GLU A 655 73.44 87.01 6.21
C GLU A 655 72.02 86.48 5.95
N GLU A 656 71.07 87.38 5.65
CA GLU A 656 69.74 86.98 5.20
C GLU A 656 69.80 86.30 3.82
N LYS A 657 70.68 86.78 2.93
CA LYS A 657 70.84 86.21 1.60
C LYS A 657 71.39 84.79 1.62
N THR A 658 72.35 84.48 2.49
CA THR A 658 72.85 83.10 2.65
C THR A 658 71.81 82.18 3.28
N LYS A 659 71.04 82.64 4.27
CA LYS A 659 69.88 81.90 4.81
C LYS A 659 68.85 81.58 3.73
N ALA A 660 68.48 82.55 2.90
CA ALA A 660 67.54 82.34 1.79
C ALA A 660 68.07 81.37 0.73
N GLU A 661 69.38 81.36 0.46
CA GLU A 661 70.00 80.39 -0.46
C GLU A 661 70.03 78.96 0.12
N VAL A 662 70.22 78.80 1.43
CA VAL A 662 70.14 77.50 2.12
C VAL A 662 68.72 76.95 2.08
N ALA A 663 67.71 77.75 2.46
CA ALA A 663 66.30 77.33 2.39
C ALA A 663 65.84 77.01 0.95
N ALA A 664 66.35 77.73 -0.06
CA ALA A 664 66.09 77.39 -1.46
C ALA A 664 66.69 76.03 -1.88
N LYS A 665 67.85 75.65 -1.34
CA LYS A 665 68.47 74.33 -1.57
C LYS A 665 67.72 73.20 -0.87
N GLU A 666 67.25 73.42 0.36
CA GLU A 666 66.43 72.41 1.06
C GLU A 666 65.07 72.25 0.37
N ALA A 667 64.42 73.33 -0.07
CA ALA A 667 63.21 73.25 -0.90
C ALA A 667 63.41 72.40 -2.17
N ALA A 668 64.58 72.49 -2.81
CA ALA A 668 64.95 71.65 -3.97
C ALA A 668 65.25 70.18 -3.59
N ALA A 669 65.85 69.93 -2.43
CA ALA A 669 66.05 68.58 -1.91
C ALA A 669 64.71 67.89 -1.58
N GLN A 670 63.78 68.61 -0.94
CA GLN A 670 62.43 68.13 -0.65
C GLN A 670 61.61 67.91 -1.94
N ALA A 671 61.76 68.76 -2.96
CA ALA A 671 61.18 68.51 -4.27
C ALA A 671 61.76 67.26 -4.98
N THR A 672 63.04 66.95 -4.78
CA THR A 672 63.63 65.69 -5.25
C THR A 672 63.02 64.49 -4.52
N LYS A 673 62.88 64.55 -3.18
CA LYS A 673 62.19 63.50 -2.40
C LYS A 673 60.78 63.25 -2.92
N ALA A 674 59.97 64.30 -3.12
CA ALA A 674 58.62 64.17 -3.68
C ALA A 674 58.61 63.47 -5.06
N ALA A 675 59.61 63.75 -5.91
CA ALA A 675 59.74 63.11 -7.22
C ALA A 675 60.21 61.64 -7.17
N ASP A 676 60.97 61.24 -6.14
CA ASP A 676 61.36 59.84 -5.93
C ASP A 676 60.23 59.01 -5.29
N GLU A 677 59.44 59.60 -4.39
CA GLU A 677 58.20 58.98 -3.91
C GLU A 677 57.15 58.82 -5.03
N ALA A 678 57.04 59.78 -5.95
CA ALA A 678 56.20 59.62 -7.15
C ALA A 678 56.61 58.41 -8.02
N LYS A 679 57.90 58.10 -8.13
CA LYS A 679 58.39 56.88 -8.84
C LYS A 679 58.05 55.60 -8.09
N LYS A 680 58.13 55.61 -6.75
CA LYS A 680 57.69 54.48 -5.90
C LYS A 680 56.19 54.24 -6.08
N ALA A 681 55.37 55.30 -6.07
CA ALA A 681 53.93 55.22 -6.31
C ALA A 681 53.61 54.67 -7.72
N GLU A 682 54.32 55.12 -8.75
CA GLU A 682 54.19 54.57 -10.12
C GLU A 682 54.59 53.09 -10.21
N THR A 683 55.69 52.69 -9.56
CA THR A 683 56.15 51.30 -9.54
C THR A 683 55.13 50.39 -8.83
N ALA A 684 54.62 50.83 -7.69
CA ALA A 684 53.58 50.11 -6.95
C ALA A 684 52.26 50.02 -7.74
N ALA A 685 51.86 51.08 -8.46
CA ALA A 685 50.69 51.04 -9.33
C ALA A 685 50.85 50.03 -10.49
N ALA A 686 52.03 49.95 -11.12
CA ALA A 686 52.32 48.95 -12.14
C ALA A 686 52.27 47.50 -11.58
N ASN A 687 52.85 47.28 -10.40
CA ASN A 687 52.80 46.01 -9.69
C ASN A 687 51.36 45.63 -9.24
N THR A 688 50.52 46.61 -8.90
CA THR A 688 49.10 46.40 -8.57
C THR A 688 48.32 45.84 -9.77
N ILE A 689 48.64 46.31 -10.98
CA ILE A 689 48.03 45.83 -12.23
C ILE A 689 48.48 44.38 -12.54
N SER A 690 49.74 44.04 -12.32
CA SER A 690 50.29 42.71 -12.61
C SER A 690 49.97 41.64 -11.56
N ALA A 691 49.60 42.03 -10.34
CA ALA A 691 49.22 41.13 -9.25
C ALA A 691 48.15 40.09 -9.66
N THR A 692 48.34 38.82 -9.29
CA THR A 692 47.44 37.73 -9.72
C THR A 692 46.13 37.64 -8.94
N THR A 693 46.07 38.18 -7.73
CA THR A 693 44.89 38.18 -6.84
C THR A 693 44.57 39.59 -6.34
N SER A 694 43.34 39.81 -5.85
CA SER A 694 42.93 41.06 -5.21
C SER A 694 43.69 41.31 -3.90
N ALA A 695 44.04 40.25 -3.16
CA ALA A 695 44.86 40.37 -1.96
C ALA A 695 46.28 40.87 -2.26
N ALA A 696 46.92 40.35 -3.30
CA ALA A 696 48.22 40.84 -3.75
C ALA A 696 48.13 42.28 -4.30
N ALA A 697 47.06 42.60 -5.04
CA ALA A 697 46.79 43.95 -5.52
C ALA A 697 46.61 44.95 -4.35
N LYS A 698 45.88 44.57 -3.30
CA LYS A 698 45.63 45.40 -2.10
C LYS A 698 46.93 45.75 -1.35
N VAL A 699 47.82 44.78 -1.18
CA VAL A 699 49.14 45.02 -0.55
C VAL A 699 49.93 46.08 -1.32
N GLU A 700 49.92 46.00 -2.65
CA GLU A 700 50.70 46.91 -3.49
C GLU A 700 50.02 48.28 -3.69
N ALA A 701 48.70 48.32 -3.81
CA ALA A 701 47.92 49.56 -3.85
C ALA A 701 48.12 50.38 -2.56
N ASN A 702 48.25 49.71 -1.41
CA ASN A 702 48.59 50.37 -0.15
C ASN A 702 50.01 50.99 -0.17
N LYS A 703 51.00 50.36 -0.84
CA LYS A 703 52.33 50.99 -1.03
C LYS A 703 52.26 52.22 -1.94
N ALA A 704 51.43 52.18 -2.99
CA ALA A 704 51.20 53.34 -3.85
C ALA A 704 50.61 54.53 -3.05
N VAL A 705 49.61 54.25 -2.19
CA VAL A 705 49.02 55.24 -1.27
C VAL A 705 50.03 55.77 -0.25
N ALA A 706 50.89 54.90 0.31
CA ALA A 706 51.93 55.34 1.25
C ALA A 706 52.94 56.31 0.59
N ALA A 707 53.45 55.97 -0.59
CA ALA A 707 54.34 56.85 -1.34
C ALA A 707 53.65 58.16 -1.78
N ALA A 708 52.35 58.15 -2.06
CA ALA A 708 51.58 59.37 -2.30
C ALA A 708 51.50 60.28 -1.07
N LYS A 709 51.34 59.72 0.15
CA LYS A 709 51.41 60.49 1.41
C LYS A 709 52.78 61.12 1.62
N GLU A 710 53.86 60.38 1.41
CA GLU A 710 55.23 60.93 1.52
C GLU A 710 55.50 62.04 0.50
N ALA A 711 54.97 61.94 -0.72
CA ALA A 711 55.03 63.02 -1.70
C ALA A 711 54.26 64.28 -1.26
N ILE A 712 53.12 64.14 -0.55
CA ILE A 712 52.41 65.26 0.09
C ILE A 712 53.27 65.90 1.19
N ILE A 713 53.87 65.10 2.07
CA ILE A 713 54.72 65.57 3.18
C ILE A 713 55.94 66.32 2.64
N ALA A 714 56.63 65.76 1.64
CA ALA A 714 57.78 66.39 0.99
C ALA A 714 57.41 67.72 0.29
N LYS A 715 56.22 67.80 -0.35
CA LYS A 715 55.69 69.08 -0.89
C LYS A 715 55.44 70.11 0.21
N ILE A 716 54.85 69.71 1.35
CA ILE A 716 54.60 70.63 2.48
C ILE A 716 55.92 71.15 3.05
N LYS A 717 56.92 70.28 3.22
CA LYS A 717 58.29 70.66 3.62
C LYS A 717 58.92 71.65 2.61
N ALA A 718 58.81 71.39 1.31
CA ALA A 718 59.27 72.33 0.27
C ALA A 718 58.53 73.69 0.31
N ALA A 719 57.23 73.70 0.62
CA ALA A 719 56.43 74.93 0.77
C ALA A 719 56.86 75.76 1.97
N HIS A 720 57.16 75.11 3.09
CA HIS A 720 57.69 75.75 4.30
C HIS A 720 59.06 76.40 4.05
N GLU A 721 60.00 75.67 3.44
CA GLU A 721 61.31 76.21 3.10
C GLU A 721 61.23 77.35 2.06
N PHE A 722 60.28 77.31 1.11
CA PHE A 722 60.00 78.45 0.24
C PHE A 722 59.58 79.70 1.01
N LEU A 723 58.77 79.58 2.06
CA LEU A 723 58.35 80.72 2.89
C LEU A 723 59.53 81.28 3.70
N LYS A 724 60.43 80.43 4.24
CA LYS A 724 61.70 80.87 4.86
C LYS A 724 62.54 81.74 3.92
N THR A 725 62.53 81.52 2.60
CA THR A 725 63.24 82.40 1.62
C THR A 725 62.73 83.85 1.54
N LYS A 726 61.63 84.18 2.23
CA LYS A 726 61.01 85.52 2.26
C LYS A 726 61.19 86.24 3.61
N ASN A 727 62.04 85.71 4.50
CA ASN A 727 62.28 86.22 5.85
C ASN A 727 60.97 86.33 6.68
N GLN A 728 60.11 85.32 6.56
CA GLN A 728 58.98 85.12 7.47
C GLN A 728 59.39 84.11 8.53
N ASP A 729 59.40 84.51 9.81
CA ASP A 729 59.49 83.56 10.92
C ASP A 729 58.16 82.82 11.03
N ILE A 730 58.21 81.50 10.92
CA ILE A 730 57.08 80.57 10.98
C ILE A 730 57.52 79.29 11.70
N LEU A 731 56.58 78.68 12.42
CA LEU A 731 56.79 77.42 13.11
C LEU A 731 56.88 76.26 12.11
N GLU A 732 57.71 75.26 12.43
CA GLU A 732 57.92 74.12 11.55
C GLU A 732 56.66 73.26 11.44
N PRO A 733 56.35 72.69 10.24
CA PRO A 733 55.15 71.90 10.04
C PRO A 733 55.24 70.58 10.80
N VAL A 734 54.44 70.46 11.87
CA VAL A 734 54.37 69.24 12.71
C VAL A 734 53.90 68.05 11.86
N GLU A 735 54.65 66.95 11.92
CA GLU A 735 54.40 65.73 11.15
C GLU A 735 53.27 64.88 11.78
N MET A 736 52.02 65.37 11.73
CA MET A 736 50.85 64.69 12.31
C MET A 736 50.37 63.46 11.50
N PHE A 737 51.28 62.70 10.88
CA PHE A 737 50.98 61.53 10.04
C PHE A 737 51.83 60.29 10.35
N SER A 738 52.56 60.28 11.46
CA SER A 738 53.20 59.08 12.05
C SER A 738 52.25 58.37 13.03
N GLY A 739 51.10 57.91 12.52
CA GLY A 739 50.05 57.26 13.31
C GLY A 739 49.35 56.13 12.55
N GLY A 740 48.77 55.19 13.31
CA GLY A 740 48.15 53.98 12.78
C GLY A 740 46.96 54.20 11.84
N THR A 741 46.56 53.14 11.15
CA THR A 741 45.39 53.12 10.27
C THR A 741 44.10 53.39 11.05
N GLU A 742 43.33 54.41 10.66
CA GLU A 742 41.96 54.17 10.18
C GLU A 742 41.28 55.37 9.48
N ASN A 743 40.09 55.06 8.99
CA ASN A 743 39.17 55.78 8.10
C ASN A 743 39.11 57.32 8.17
N VAL A 744 39.44 58.00 7.06
CA VAL A 744 38.96 59.38 6.76
C VAL A 744 38.64 59.49 5.27
N THR A 745 37.37 59.38 4.90
CA THR A 745 36.87 59.72 3.56
C THR A 745 35.69 60.69 3.61
N ASP A 746 35.79 61.72 4.44
CA ASP A 746 34.80 62.80 4.52
C ASP A 746 35.31 64.08 3.87
N ARG A 747 34.83 64.30 2.64
CA ARG A 747 34.81 65.61 2.00
C ARG A 747 33.55 65.69 1.15
N GLU A 748 32.69 66.65 1.49
CA GLU A 748 31.35 66.92 0.91
C GLU A 748 30.18 66.09 1.45
N GLU A 749 29.69 66.46 2.64
CA GLU A 749 28.24 66.51 2.92
C GLU A 749 27.80 67.98 3.13
N GLN A 750 26.51 68.26 2.98
CA GLN A 750 25.97 69.60 2.70
C GLN A 750 25.39 70.31 3.93
N VAL A 751 25.49 71.64 3.94
CA VAL A 751 24.85 72.50 4.95
C VAL A 751 23.32 72.43 4.82
N LYS A 752 22.64 72.14 5.93
CA LYS A 752 21.25 72.53 6.21
C LYS A 752 21.10 73.02 7.65
N GLU A 753 20.00 73.70 7.90
CA GLU A 753 19.82 74.62 9.01
C GLU A 753 19.57 73.96 10.39
N GLU A 754 20.03 74.68 11.41
CA GLU A 754 19.55 74.84 12.79
C GLU A 754 18.41 73.95 13.31
N VAL A 755 18.58 73.38 14.52
CA VAL A 755 17.94 73.82 15.80
C VAL A 755 18.21 72.79 16.93
N GLU A 756 18.65 73.30 18.09
CA GLU A 756 18.45 72.86 19.52
C GLU A 756 18.30 71.35 19.91
N GLU A 757 18.77 70.84 21.05
CA GLU A 757 19.44 71.42 22.24
C GLU A 757 20.16 70.32 23.08
N GLN A 758 21.04 70.72 24.02
CA GLN A 758 21.48 70.05 25.29
C GLN A 758 21.91 68.55 25.29
N GLY A 759 22.95 68.12 26.02
CA GLY A 759 23.89 68.84 26.90
C GLY A 759 24.78 67.86 27.70
N ASP A 760 25.85 68.38 28.34
CA ASP A 760 26.76 67.83 29.38
C ASP A 760 27.24 66.34 29.32
N GLY A 761 28.52 66.02 29.55
CA GLY A 761 29.70 66.87 29.77
C GLY A 761 30.85 66.17 30.54
N ASN A 762 32.10 66.57 30.25
CA ASN A 762 33.36 66.31 30.99
C ASN A 762 33.90 64.85 31.10
N ASN A 763 35.20 64.60 31.37
CA ASN A 763 36.48 65.24 30.97
C ASN A 763 37.68 64.34 31.42
N GLU A 764 38.91 64.65 30.94
CA GLU A 764 40.24 64.33 31.56
C GLU A 764 40.66 62.85 31.77
N GLN A 765 41.67 62.32 31.05
CA GLN A 765 43.14 62.29 31.32
C GLN A 765 43.62 61.00 32.05
N ALA A 766 44.88 60.51 31.95
CA ALA A 766 45.99 60.59 30.96
C ALA A 766 47.15 59.65 31.41
N GLU A 767 48.22 59.50 30.61
CA GLU A 767 49.57 58.94 30.96
C GLU A 767 49.60 57.40 31.29
N GLU A 768 50.67 56.59 31.18
CA GLU A 768 52.03 56.56 30.56
C GLU A 768 52.53 55.07 30.61
N ALA A 769 53.55 54.52 29.93
CA ALA A 769 54.40 54.91 28.77
C ALA A 769 55.26 53.71 28.25
N GLU A 770 55.66 53.76 26.95
CA GLU A 770 57.02 53.49 26.40
C GLU A 770 57.69 52.07 26.28
N GLU A 771 58.76 52.06 25.45
CA GLU A 771 59.75 51.00 25.08
C GLU A 771 59.23 49.81 24.21
N MET A 772 59.73 49.46 23.00
CA MET A 772 61.08 49.27 22.38
C MET A 772 61.86 48.05 22.90
N GLU A 773 62.68 47.29 22.12
CA GLU A 773 63.24 47.38 20.74
C GLU A 773 63.25 45.95 20.09
N GLU A 774 62.97 45.77 18.79
CA GLU A 774 63.89 45.51 17.64
C GLU A 774 64.69 44.18 17.51
N SER A 775 64.96 43.84 16.23
CA SER A 775 65.96 42.87 15.69
C SER A 775 65.70 41.34 15.84
N GLU A 776 66.36 40.47 15.06
CA GLU A 776 66.39 40.36 13.58
C GLU A 776 66.82 38.92 13.15
N SER A 777 66.65 38.60 11.86
CA SER A 777 67.46 37.65 11.05
C SER A 777 67.28 36.10 11.14
N VAL A 778 66.96 35.53 9.96
CA VAL A 778 67.62 34.38 9.29
C VAL A 778 67.50 32.93 9.83
N LEU A 779 66.72 32.12 9.10
CA LEU A 779 66.81 30.65 8.93
C LEU A 779 67.96 30.28 7.93
N PRO A 780 68.59 29.08 7.90
CA PRO A 780 67.92 27.83 7.43
C PRO A 780 68.51 26.42 7.76
N ASN A 781 67.81 25.38 7.25
CA ASN A 781 68.23 24.01 6.83
C ASN A 781 68.33 22.82 7.83
N GLY A 782 67.95 21.62 7.33
CA GLY A 782 68.12 20.27 7.93
C GLY A 782 66.90 19.82 8.75
N PHE A 783 65.99 18.90 8.35
CA PHE A 783 66.04 17.61 7.60
C PHE A 783 66.29 16.38 8.49
N ASP A 784 65.78 15.21 8.05
CA ASP A 784 65.52 13.95 8.78
C ASP A 784 64.40 14.08 9.85
N GLY A 785 63.40 13.18 9.96
CA GLY A 785 63.02 12.06 9.08
C GLY A 785 63.27 10.68 9.70
N LEU A 786 62.28 10.17 10.46
CA LEU A 786 62.19 8.75 10.81
C LEU A 786 60.72 8.34 11.00
N GLU A 787 60.37 7.19 10.44
CA GLU A 787 59.14 6.44 10.71
C GLU A 787 59.43 5.41 11.82
N ASP A 788 58.43 5.02 12.61
CA ASP A 788 58.45 3.74 13.34
C ASP A 788 57.00 3.35 13.72
N ASP A 789 56.47 2.30 13.08
CA ASP A 789 55.17 1.70 13.38
C ASP A 789 55.33 0.68 14.53
N VAL A 790 54.50 0.75 15.57
CA VAL A 790 54.36 -0.37 16.53
C VAL A 790 52.91 -0.52 17.02
N ASP A 791 52.14 -1.38 16.34
CA ASP A 791 50.94 -2.01 16.91
C ASP A 791 51.36 -3.16 17.84
N PHE A 792 50.77 -3.23 19.04
CA PHE A 792 50.32 -4.53 19.59
C PHE A 792 49.22 -4.38 20.65
N ASP A 793 48.25 -5.29 20.61
CA ASP A 793 47.02 -5.30 21.41
C ASP A 793 47.14 -5.96 22.81
N VAL A 794 46.01 -5.96 23.53
CA VAL A 794 45.59 -6.87 24.63
C VAL A 794 46.07 -6.51 26.05
N ASP A 795 45.13 -6.06 26.90
CA ASP A 795 44.45 -6.99 27.83
C ASP A 795 43.03 -6.49 28.22
N ASP A 796 42.17 -7.40 28.67
CA ASP A 796 40.74 -7.18 28.99
C ASP A 796 40.52 -6.66 30.43
N GLY A 797 39.33 -6.08 30.70
CA GLY A 797 38.94 -5.66 32.07
C GLY A 797 37.53 -5.07 32.18
N GLU A 798 36.58 -5.87 32.66
CA GLU A 798 35.17 -5.54 32.90
C GLU A 798 34.97 -4.40 33.92
N GLU A 799 33.97 -3.52 33.72
CA GLU A 799 33.16 -2.95 34.83
C GLU A 799 31.67 -2.87 34.42
N GLU A 800 30.79 -3.04 35.40
CA GLU A 800 29.33 -3.11 35.24
C GLU A 800 28.67 -1.76 35.55
N GLU A 801 27.77 -1.26 34.69
CA GLU A 801 26.88 -0.14 35.05
C GLU A 801 25.68 -0.62 35.89
N GLU A 802 25.81 -0.66 37.22
CA GLU A 802 24.63 -0.71 38.09
C GLU A 802 23.98 0.68 38.22
N ASN A 803 22.65 0.71 38.16
CA ASN A 803 21.84 1.91 38.38
C ASN A 803 21.87 2.33 39.86
N VAL A 804 21.66 3.62 40.16
CA VAL A 804 20.53 4.07 41.00
C VAL A 804 20.43 5.60 41.06
N ALA A 805 19.21 6.09 41.23
CA ALA A 805 18.84 7.49 41.08
C ALA A 805 18.92 8.34 42.37
N ALA A 806 19.10 9.65 42.13
CA ALA A 806 18.37 10.75 42.77
C ALA A 806 18.76 11.31 44.17
N ASN A 807 18.74 12.65 44.18
CA ASN A 807 18.10 13.56 45.14
C ASN A 807 18.88 14.32 46.25
N HIS A 808 18.81 15.65 46.08
CA HIS A 808 18.49 16.68 47.08
C HIS A 808 19.55 17.23 48.07
N GLN A 809 19.94 18.48 47.76
CA GLN A 809 19.96 19.65 48.66
C GLN A 809 20.44 19.51 50.13
N LYS A 810 21.48 20.29 50.45
CA LYS A 810 21.40 21.44 51.39
C LYS A 810 22.62 22.35 51.29
N GLY A 811 22.45 23.64 51.57
CA GLY A 811 23.49 24.67 51.46
C GLY A 811 24.01 25.21 52.79
N GLY A 812 25.11 25.97 52.73
CA GLY A 812 25.71 26.74 53.84
C GLY A 812 26.01 28.19 53.42
N LYS A 813 26.34 29.08 54.36
CA LYS A 813 26.43 30.53 54.15
C LYS A 813 27.78 31.15 54.51
N TYR A 814 28.27 32.01 53.60
CA TYR A 814 29.14 33.19 53.76
C TYR A 814 30.37 33.15 54.68
N GLU A 815 31.51 33.56 54.11
CA GLU A 815 32.34 34.62 54.71
C GLU A 815 32.98 35.51 53.60
N LYS A 816 33.68 36.60 53.94
CA LYS A 816 34.07 37.67 52.98
C LYS A 816 35.57 37.70 52.64
N GLY A 817 35.89 37.92 51.37
CA GLY A 817 37.23 38.20 50.83
C GLY A 817 37.19 39.19 49.64
N LYS A 818 38.37 39.59 49.13
CA LYS A 818 38.58 40.59 48.06
C LYS A 818 39.99 40.34 47.44
N VAL A 819 40.38 40.75 46.22
CA VAL A 819 39.83 41.71 45.24
C VAL A 819 39.98 41.19 43.80
N ALA A 820 39.30 41.85 42.87
CA ALA A 820 39.61 42.03 41.44
C ALA A 820 39.25 40.90 40.44
N ASP A 821 38.47 41.33 39.46
CA ASP A 821 38.45 41.00 38.02
C ASP A 821 38.42 39.54 37.55
N ALA A 822 37.18 39.07 37.35
CA ALA A 822 36.77 38.39 36.12
C ALA A 822 35.41 38.97 35.68
N VAL A 823 35.15 39.04 34.37
CA VAL A 823 33.86 39.51 33.81
C VAL A 823 32.85 38.36 33.82
N ASP A 824 31.61 38.64 34.21
CA ASP A 824 30.52 37.66 34.32
C ASP A 824 29.42 38.01 33.30
N ASP A 825 29.08 37.08 32.40
CA ASP A 825 28.18 37.25 31.25
C ASP A 825 26.67 37.24 31.62
N THR A 826 26.31 37.57 32.85
CA THR A 826 24.96 37.39 33.43
C THR A 826 23.83 38.27 32.85
N ASN A 827 24.01 38.86 31.67
CA ASN A 827 22.98 39.65 30.98
C ASN A 827 22.50 39.05 29.65
N ALA A 828 23.07 37.95 29.15
CA ALA A 828 22.58 37.26 27.95
C ALA A 828 21.24 36.52 28.21
N ASP A 829 21.17 35.72 29.28
CA ASP A 829 20.04 34.82 29.57
C ASP A 829 18.69 35.52 29.83
N LYS A 830 18.69 36.82 30.15
CA LYS A 830 17.44 37.56 30.38
C LYS A 830 16.77 38.04 29.09
N GLN A 831 17.50 38.20 28.00
CA GLN A 831 16.93 38.71 26.76
C GLN A 831 16.25 37.60 25.93
N PHE A 832 16.59 36.33 26.16
CA PHE A 832 15.96 35.18 25.48
C PHE A 832 14.74 34.59 26.23
N GLY A 833 14.52 34.95 27.49
CA GLY A 833 13.37 34.46 28.27
C GLY A 833 12.04 35.07 27.81
N ASP A 834 11.96 36.40 27.80
CA ASP A 834 10.72 37.15 27.59
C ASP A 834 10.12 36.95 26.18
N GLU A 835 10.95 36.68 25.16
CA GLU A 835 10.47 36.35 23.81
C GLU A 835 9.87 34.94 23.69
N PHE A 836 10.35 33.98 24.50
CA PHE A 836 9.91 32.59 24.43
C PHE A 836 8.54 32.35 25.09
N ASP A 837 8.22 33.10 26.15
CA ASP A 837 6.89 33.07 26.78
C ASP A 837 5.83 33.73 25.88
N ALA A 838 6.17 34.80 25.16
CA ALA A 838 5.27 35.45 24.21
C ALA A 838 4.81 34.48 23.09
N TYR A 839 5.72 33.69 22.54
CA TYR A 839 5.41 32.68 21.50
C TYR A 839 4.50 31.57 22.04
N ASN A 840 4.70 31.15 23.29
CA ASN A 840 3.87 30.14 23.95
C ASN A 840 2.44 30.65 24.26
N ASP A 841 2.27 31.92 24.63
CA ASP A 841 0.94 32.50 24.84
C ASP A 841 0.18 32.76 23.53
N ILE A 842 0.86 33.20 22.46
CA ILE A 842 0.27 33.26 21.10
C ILE A 842 -0.24 31.87 20.69
N LYS A 843 0.53 30.81 20.93
CA LYS A 843 0.10 29.44 20.66
C LYS A 843 -1.13 29.03 21.48
N LYS A 844 -1.16 29.29 22.79
CA LYS A 844 -2.33 28.98 23.65
C LYS A 844 -3.59 29.72 23.21
N VAL A 845 -3.48 31.01 22.86
CA VAL A 845 -4.59 31.83 22.36
C VAL A 845 -5.10 31.27 21.01
N THR A 846 -4.19 30.84 20.13
CA THR A 846 -4.54 30.26 18.83
C THR A 846 -5.23 28.89 19.00
N GLU A 847 -4.69 27.99 19.82
CA GLU A 847 -5.33 26.69 20.14
C GLU A 847 -6.71 26.87 20.80
N ALA A 848 -6.87 27.87 21.67
CA ALA A 848 -8.17 28.21 22.26
C ALA A 848 -9.17 28.76 21.22
N LEU A 849 -8.71 29.59 20.29
CA LEU A 849 -9.55 30.13 19.21
C LEU A 849 -10.02 29.02 18.25
N VAL A 850 -9.09 28.16 17.81
CA VAL A 850 -9.41 26.99 16.97
C VAL A 850 -10.42 26.08 17.66
N LYS A 851 -10.15 25.70 18.92
CA LYS A 851 -11.05 24.85 19.71
C LYS A 851 -12.45 25.46 19.90
N THR A 852 -12.54 26.79 19.98
CA THR A 852 -13.81 27.52 20.02
C THR A 852 -14.54 27.45 18.67
N MET A 853 -13.84 27.67 17.55
CA MET A 853 -14.42 27.57 16.20
C MET A 853 -14.89 26.15 15.87
N THR A 854 -14.10 25.11 16.19
CA THR A 854 -14.52 23.71 16.00
C THR A 854 -15.76 23.36 16.84
N SER A 855 -15.93 23.96 18.02
CA SER A 855 -17.13 23.75 18.87
C SER A 855 -18.41 24.42 18.35
N LEU A 856 -18.31 25.33 17.38
CA LEU A 856 -19.45 26.08 16.81
C LEU A 856 -20.01 25.43 15.53
N VAL A 857 -19.37 24.39 14.99
CA VAL A 857 -19.76 23.72 13.74
C VAL A 857 -19.90 22.22 14.00
N SER A 858 -21.14 21.73 14.20
CA SER A 858 -21.39 20.33 14.58
C SER A 858 -22.56 19.65 13.86
N GLU A 859 -23.12 20.26 12.81
CA GLU A 859 -24.30 19.70 12.10
C GLU A 859 -24.21 19.64 10.56
N ASP A 860 -23.13 20.12 9.91
CA ASP A 860 -22.93 19.96 8.45
C ASP A 860 -21.52 19.45 8.09
N PRO A 861 -21.38 18.21 7.57
CA PRO A 861 -20.11 17.66 7.13
C PRO A 861 -19.43 18.45 6.01
N SER A 862 -20.20 19.13 5.15
CA SER A 862 -19.65 19.83 3.97
C SER A 862 -18.77 21.05 4.32
N VAL A 863 -18.79 21.50 5.58
CA VAL A 863 -18.07 22.71 6.03
C VAL A 863 -16.76 22.36 6.73
N GLY A 864 -16.61 21.12 7.23
CA GLY A 864 -15.44 20.68 8.00
C GLY A 864 -14.15 20.70 7.19
N ASP A 865 -14.19 20.20 5.96
CA ASP A 865 -12.99 20.08 5.11
C ASP A 865 -12.40 21.44 4.73
N THR A 866 -13.25 22.40 4.33
CA THR A 866 -12.79 23.77 3.98
C THR A 866 -12.27 24.54 5.19
N ILE A 867 -12.78 24.28 6.40
CA ILE A 867 -12.22 24.85 7.63
C ILE A 867 -10.87 24.20 7.97
N ASN A 868 -10.71 22.88 7.80
CA ASN A 868 -9.43 22.21 7.99
C ASN A 868 -8.36 22.70 7.00
N GLU A 869 -8.73 22.94 5.74
CA GLU A 869 -7.86 23.51 4.71
C GLU A 869 -7.43 24.95 5.08
N PHE A 870 -8.38 25.81 5.46
CA PHE A 870 -8.09 27.17 5.95
C PHE A 870 -7.23 27.19 7.23
N LEU A 871 -7.44 26.25 8.15
CA LEU A 871 -6.61 26.11 9.36
C LEU A 871 -5.20 25.62 9.02
N SER A 872 -5.04 24.74 8.03
CA SER A 872 -3.73 24.31 7.52
C SER A 872 -2.97 25.48 6.90
N ASP A 873 -3.62 26.28 6.06
CA ASP A 873 -3.04 27.47 5.44
C ASP A 873 -2.65 28.54 6.47
N MET A 874 -3.48 28.77 7.50
CA MET A 874 -3.11 29.64 8.62
C MET A 874 -1.91 29.10 9.40
N ASN A 875 -1.82 27.79 9.63
CA ASN A 875 -0.68 27.18 10.32
C ASN A 875 0.61 27.33 9.50
N GLN A 876 0.55 27.15 8.17
CA GLN A 876 1.69 27.43 7.29
C GLN A 876 2.10 28.91 7.34
N LEU A 877 1.13 29.83 7.36
CA LEU A 877 1.42 31.26 7.44
C LEU A 877 2.16 31.63 8.74
N PHE A 878 1.69 31.14 9.89
CA PHE A 878 2.33 31.40 11.19
C PHE A 878 3.65 30.66 11.42
N LEU A 879 3.88 29.53 10.74
CA LEU A 879 5.16 28.81 10.73
C LEU A 879 6.17 29.37 9.69
N SER A 880 5.80 30.43 8.96
CA SER A 880 6.63 31.09 7.94
C SER A 880 7.13 32.49 8.36
N TRP A 881 7.04 32.81 9.66
CA TRP A 881 7.39 34.11 10.25
C TRP A 881 8.35 33.93 11.43
#